data_AF-A0AAW6EI06-F1
#
_entry.id   AF-A0AAW6EI06-F1
#
_cell.length_a   1.000
_cell.length_b   1.000
_cell.length_c   1.000
_cell.angle_alpha   90.00
_cell.angle_beta   90.00
_cell.angle_gamma   90.00
#
_symmetry.space_group_name_H-M   'P 1'
#
loop_
_entity.id
_entity.type
_entity.pdbx_description
1 polymer ?
#
loop_
_entity_poly.entity_id
_entity_poly.type
_entity_poly.pdbx_seq_one_letter_code
_entity_poly.pdbx_strand_id
1 'polypeptide(L)'
;MTESNINITSNVYIRKDLDITKDREYTKKITGVKRLTDIRNRYIGTENIPLNDAQRKIMEGNQTCSYAKSGEMSFGPVMVNGKLEWVNRCEYTKCKGFGGCKPLHIQRTPVPEEQTEDIESLQEFMKKLGIVKKDDIISVKIDRNVAKLKESPKKFIAPRENSVKEIKESISKYTEITEPSCIINAPLETHIILNSGPGTGKTYTIIQRLMYILKNDLCPAEDIYILCYTRSAKKVIETKLEQAIADDIIPPAAKNICILTFDSYATYFLMEMKEQGVIKENFDKYDYNERIKLFNKYISKEDFEDISYFVVDEIQDLVNERAEMVLKILSNLKCGYLLAGDRCQSIYDYEADKDATIDSVEFYKRAESLFPKDMRRYEITVNRRQTAELAKEAAKMRQVLLNDSFVKQNEYAKNVSLKYLGKTKIETYIKALDHAPTVSTAILCRNNGEAEYISSLLCKKGIPHNLNRGVNNTASLPRWIADVFWDHCFENISKSDFIERFKFRCSCDIDPEILWKHLCKLTNTKDDTIINVSKLTTALTVSNNIPNDFYGKPPMLTVSTTHRAKGSEFDKVILIESAIDTSSKGAEEARIQYVALTRPKMQFETMSKTTRYFMRIMSGRVIETGLHNIYKTLNRYCKCIAVGLTGDIDVNSFVSGNFDSILDLQQYIIENVKLYDELSAKRSPVTGRYEICHKGRCIGSLSKEMIAEIDLGVRSTDYKYNLPKELENLYVSGITTEILKQFNTNVPIEYQKSKICFGIQITGLARLIFEKK
;
A
#
# COMPACT_ATOMS: atom_id res chain seq x y z
N MET A 1 -45.84 -23.30 27.38
CA MET A 1 -44.44 -23.58 27.03
C MET A 1 -44.38 -24.98 26.46
N THR A 2 -44.24 -25.12 25.15
CA THR A 2 -44.01 -26.40 24.49
C THR A 2 -42.63 -26.91 24.89
N GLU A 3 -42.58 -28.13 25.41
CA GLU A 3 -41.35 -28.85 25.77
C GLU A 3 -40.38 -28.83 24.58
N SER A 4 -39.29 -28.09 24.71
CA SER A 4 -38.19 -28.16 23.75
C SER A 4 -37.56 -29.55 23.88
N ASN A 5 -37.61 -30.32 22.80
CA ASN A 5 -36.88 -31.59 22.68
C ASN A 5 -35.37 -31.39 22.40
N ILE A 6 -34.89 -30.14 22.46
CA ILE A 6 -33.49 -29.78 22.21
C ILE A 6 -32.72 -29.81 23.53
N ASN A 7 -31.99 -30.90 23.74
CA ASN A 7 -30.95 -30.97 24.77
C ASN A 7 -29.68 -30.29 24.24
N ILE A 8 -29.26 -29.18 24.85
CA ILE A 8 -27.97 -28.53 24.55
C ILE A 8 -26.88 -29.28 25.32
N THR A 9 -26.07 -30.07 24.61
CA THR A 9 -24.88 -30.72 25.17
C THR A 9 -23.61 -29.94 24.81
N SER A 10 -22.68 -29.84 25.76
CA SER A 10 -21.37 -29.22 25.54
C SER A 10 -20.63 -29.90 24.39
N ASN A 11 -20.11 -29.10 23.46
CA ASN A 11 -19.39 -29.46 22.25
C ASN A 11 -17.88 -29.68 22.48
N VAL A 12 -17.45 -29.81 23.75
CA VAL A 12 -16.05 -30.09 24.11
C VAL A 12 -15.82 -31.59 24.13
N TYR A 13 -15.04 -32.09 23.16
CA TYR A 13 -14.61 -33.48 23.10
C TYR A 13 -13.14 -33.60 23.48
N ILE A 14 -12.86 -34.34 24.55
CA ILE A 14 -11.50 -34.69 24.92
C ILE A 14 -11.01 -35.76 23.95
N ARG A 15 -9.98 -35.44 23.18
CA ARG A 15 -9.35 -36.37 22.25
C ARG A 15 -8.59 -37.43 23.04
N LYS A 16 -8.77 -38.70 22.68
CA LYS A 16 -8.00 -39.82 23.22
C LYS A 16 -6.59 -39.89 22.62
N ASP A 17 -6.40 -39.32 21.42
CA ASP A 17 -5.11 -39.27 20.73
C ASP A 17 -4.95 -37.94 19.96
N LEU A 18 -3.71 -37.43 19.88
CA LEU A 18 -3.31 -36.26 19.08
C LEU A 18 -3.38 -36.52 17.58
N ASP A 19 -3.32 -37.79 17.16
CA ASP A 19 -3.61 -38.26 15.81
C ASP A 19 -5.10 -38.61 15.65
N ILE A 20 -5.83 -37.86 14.83
CA ILE A 20 -7.28 -38.06 14.67
C ILE A 20 -7.60 -39.38 13.94
N THR A 21 -6.66 -39.95 13.18
CA THR A 21 -6.88 -41.21 12.45
C THR A 21 -7.04 -42.39 13.42
N LYS A 22 -6.46 -42.28 14.62
CA LYS A 22 -6.51 -43.28 15.70
C LYS A 22 -7.66 -43.04 16.68
N ASP A 23 -8.29 -41.86 16.65
CA ASP A 23 -9.44 -41.51 17.49
C ASP A 23 -10.75 -41.55 16.68
N ARG A 24 -11.24 -42.76 16.46
CA ARG A 24 -12.47 -43.03 15.72
C ARG A 24 -13.72 -42.47 16.39
N GLU A 25 -13.70 -42.31 17.71
CA GLU A 25 -14.85 -41.78 18.45
C GLU A 25 -14.93 -40.27 18.29
N TYR A 26 -13.80 -39.55 18.34
CA TYR A 26 -13.75 -38.13 18.03
C TYR A 26 -14.15 -37.83 16.57
N THR A 27 -13.61 -38.57 15.60
CA THR A 27 -13.86 -38.31 14.17
C THR A 27 -15.32 -38.53 13.76
N LYS A 28 -16.04 -39.48 14.39
CA LYS A 28 -17.48 -39.68 14.17
C LYS A 28 -18.35 -38.50 14.63
N LYS A 29 -17.85 -37.65 15.53
CA LYS A 29 -18.58 -36.49 16.09
C LYS A 29 -18.39 -35.20 15.29
N ILE A 30 -17.52 -35.20 14.27
CA ILE A 30 -17.26 -34.03 13.44
C ILE A 30 -18.40 -33.86 12.43
N THR A 31 -19.10 -32.73 12.45
CA THR A 31 -20.28 -32.47 11.61
C THR A 31 -20.17 -31.22 10.74
N GLY A 32 -19.12 -30.41 10.91
CA GLY A 32 -18.92 -29.20 10.11
C GLY A 32 -18.39 -29.49 8.71
N VAL A 33 -19.09 -29.03 7.67
CA VAL A 33 -18.74 -29.25 6.25
C VAL A 33 -17.28 -28.89 5.96
N LYS A 34 -16.83 -27.69 6.36
CA LYS A 34 -15.45 -27.22 6.14
C LYS A 34 -14.42 -28.16 6.79
N ARG A 35 -14.66 -28.57 8.03
CA ARG A 35 -13.80 -29.50 8.78
C ARG A 35 -13.77 -30.91 8.17
N LEU A 36 -14.90 -31.42 7.69
CA LEU A 36 -14.99 -32.70 7.00
C LEU A 36 -14.23 -32.67 5.67
N THR A 37 -14.34 -31.57 4.92
CA THR A 37 -13.56 -31.35 3.69
C THR A 37 -12.07 -31.27 3.97
N ASP A 38 -11.65 -30.55 5.01
CA ASP A 38 -10.24 -30.46 5.42
C ASP A 38 -9.66 -31.83 5.80
N ILE A 39 -10.44 -32.67 6.51
CA ILE A 39 -10.05 -34.04 6.87
C ILE A 39 -9.88 -34.90 5.61
N ARG A 40 -10.84 -34.84 4.68
CA ARG A 40 -10.76 -35.61 3.43
C ARG A 40 -9.58 -35.24 2.55
N ASN A 41 -9.23 -33.96 2.52
CA ASN A 41 -8.09 -33.46 1.73
C ASN A 41 -6.75 -33.79 2.39
N ARG A 42 -6.70 -33.82 3.73
CA ARG A 42 -5.47 -34.03 4.50
C ARG A 42 -5.14 -35.52 4.70
N TYR A 43 -6.14 -36.39 4.78
CA TYR A 43 -5.97 -37.82 5.06
C TYR A 43 -6.49 -38.66 3.88
N ILE A 44 -5.59 -38.98 2.95
CA ILE A 44 -5.86 -39.71 1.69
C ILE A 44 -5.12 -41.06 1.66
N GLY A 45 -5.55 -41.99 0.79
CA GLY A 45 -4.89 -43.30 0.64
C GLY A 45 -5.10 -44.22 1.85
N THR A 46 -4.02 -44.80 2.39
CA THR A 46 -4.05 -45.75 3.52
C THR A 46 -4.43 -45.12 4.86
N GLU A 47 -4.39 -43.79 4.97
CA GLU A 47 -4.76 -43.02 6.17
C GLU A 47 -6.19 -42.46 6.10
N ASN A 48 -6.98 -42.87 5.12
CA ASN A 48 -8.33 -42.35 4.89
C ASN A 48 -9.25 -42.61 6.09
N ILE A 49 -9.90 -41.54 6.58
CA ILE A 49 -10.88 -41.63 7.67
C ILE A 49 -12.27 -41.87 7.06
N PRO A 50 -12.89 -43.05 7.27
CA PRO A 50 -14.19 -43.36 6.68
C PRO A 50 -15.30 -42.52 7.32
N LEU A 51 -16.08 -41.84 6.49
CA LEU A 51 -17.23 -41.05 6.90
C LEU A 51 -18.45 -41.94 7.15
N ASN A 52 -19.16 -41.67 8.25
CA ASN A 52 -20.46 -42.29 8.49
C ASN A 52 -21.55 -41.72 7.54
N ASP A 53 -22.70 -42.36 7.47
CA ASP A 53 -23.75 -42.01 6.49
C ASP A 53 -24.29 -40.58 6.68
N ALA A 54 -24.35 -40.08 7.92
CA ALA A 54 -24.74 -38.71 8.21
C ALA A 54 -23.68 -37.71 7.71
N GLN A 55 -22.39 -37.96 7.95
CA GLN A 55 -21.28 -37.15 7.43
C GLN A 55 -21.21 -37.16 5.90
N ARG A 56 -21.53 -38.30 5.27
CA ARG A 56 -21.60 -38.39 3.80
C ARG A 56 -22.70 -37.50 3.23
N LYS A 57 -23.90 -37.54 3.84
CA LYS A 57 -25.03 -36.67 3.47
C LYS A 57 -24.74 -35.18 3.70
N ILE A 58 -23.99 -34.83 4.76
CA ILE A 58 -23.50 -33.46 5.00
C ILE A 58 -22.62 -32.99 3.84
N MET A 59 -21.75 -33.86 3.34
CA MET A 59 -20.84 -33.54 2.23
C MET A 59 -21.52 -33.50 0.85
N GLU A 60 -22.62 -34.23 0.66
CA GLU A 60 -23.43 -34.21 -0.57
C GLU A 60 -24.28 -32.94 -0.70
N GLY A 61 -24.47 -32.20 0.40
CA GLY A 61 -24.65 -30.74 0.36
C GLY A 61 -25.95 -30.18 -0.20
N ASN A 62 -27.07 -30.90 -0.31
CA ASN A 62 -28.27 -30.31 -0.94
C ASN A 62 -29.62 -30.89 -0.53
N GLN A 63 -30.09 -30.56 0.68
CA GLN A 63 -31.45 -30.89 1.11
C GLN A 63 -32.08 -29.76 1.95
N THR A 64 -32.47 -28.68 1.27
CA THR A 64 -33.29 -27.60 1.82
C THR A 64 -34.71 -27.67 1.28
N CYS A 65 -35.70 -27.28 2.08
CA CYS A 65 -37.09 -27.13 1.65
C CYS A 65 -37.21 -26.06 0.56
N SER A 66 -38.08 -26.27 -0.44
CA SER A 66 -38.38 -25.25 -1.47
C SER A 66 -39.01 -23.98 -0.90
N TYR A 67 -39.58 -24.05 0.31
CA TYR A 67 -40.15 -22.91 1.03
C TYR A 67 -39.16 -22.25 2.01
N ALA A 68 -37.93 -22.76 2.15
CA ALA A 68 -36.92 -22.18 3.03
C ALA A 68 -36.29 -20.94 2.38
N LYS A 69 -36.35 -19.78 3.05
CA LYS A 69 -35.64 -18.56 2.60
C LYS A 69 -34.13 -18.76 2.71
N SER A 70 -33.39 -18.07 1.85
CA SER A 70 -31.93 -18.13 1.63
C SER A 70 -31.09 -18.68 2.79
N GLY A 71 -30.91 -20.02 2.81
CA GLY A 71 -29.94 -20.70 3.68
C GLY A 71 -30.51 -21.41 4.91
N GLU A 72 -31.82 -21.36 5.17
CA GLU A 72 -32.41 -22.12 6.28
C GLU A 72 -32.35 -23.64 6.02
N MET A 73 -31.74 -24.38 6.96
CA MET A 73 -31.62 -25.85 6.89
C MET A 73 -32.87 -26.51 7.45
N SER A 74 -33.76 -27.00 6.58
CA SER A 74 -34.93 -27.78 7.00
C SER A 74 -34.60 -29.22 7.38
N PHE A 75 -33.41 -29.73 7.05
CA PHE A 75 -32.93 -31.05 7.47
C PHE A 75 -31.49 -30.94 7.96
N GLY A 76 -31.15 -31.70 9.00
CA GLY A 76 -29.81 -31.70 9.55
C GLY A 76 -29.53 -32.87 10.49
N PRO A 77 -28.26 -33.05 10.89
CA PRO A 77 -27.86 -34.15 11.75
C PRO A 77 -28.23 -33.83 13.20
N VAL A 78 -28.85 -34.77 13.89
CA VAL A 78 -29.18 -34.69 15.32
C VAL A 78 -28.71 -35.98 16.00
N MET A 79 -28.30 -35.86 17.26
CA MET A 79 -27.91 -37.00 18.07
C MET A 79 -29.16 -37.68 18.65
N VAL A 80 -29.49 -38.88 18.16
CA VAL A 80 -30.59 -39.71 18.66
C VAL A 80 -29.99 -41.00 19.22
N ASN A 81 -30.23 -41.29 20.50
CA ASN A 81 -29.71 -42.49 21.19
C ASN A 81 -28.19 -42.71 21.02
N GLY A 82 -27.40 -41.63 21.06
CA GLY A 82 -25.93 -41.70 20.94
C GLY A 82 -25.39 -41.90 19.53
N LYS A 83 -26.25 -41.97 18.51
CA LYS A 83 -25.89 -42.02 17.08
C LYS A 83 -26.30 -40.73 16.38
N LEU A 84 -25.53 -40.33 15.37
CA LEU A 84 -25.83 -39.16 14.56
C LEU A 84 -26.81 -39.58 13.46
N GLU A 85 -28.05 -39.11 13.56
CA GLU A 85 -29.12 -39.41 12.61
C GLU A 85 -29.53 -38.14 11.85
N TRP A 86 -29.95 -38.31 10.59
CA TRP A 86 -30.39 -37.19 9.75
C TRP A 86 -31.90 -37.02 9.89
N VAL A 87 -32.36 -35.91 10.45
CA VAL A 87 -33.77 -35.68 10.76
C VAL A 87 -34.26 -34.33 10.21
N ASN A 88 -35.58 -34.20 10.08
CA ASN A 88 -36.23 -32.93 9.75
C ASN A 88 -36.07 -31.96 10.94
N ARG A 89 -35.55 -30.76 10.67
CA ARG A 89 -35.35 -29.68 11.65
C ARG A 89 -36.18 -28.44 11.35
N CYS A 90 -37.18 -28.57 10.46
CA CYS A 90 -38.09 -27.49 10.13
C CYS A 90 -38.87 -27.05 11.37
N GLU A 91 -38.95 -25.74 11.60
CA GLU A 91 -39.72 -25.16 12.72
C GLU A 91 -41.11 -24.69 12.28
N TYR A 92 -41.40 -24.73 10.98
CA TYR A 92 -42.69 -24.34 10.39
C TYR A 92 -43.74 -25.45 10.50
N THR A 93 -44.17 -25.75 11.73
CA THR A 93 -45.16 -26.79 12.08
C THR A 93 -46.51 -26.66 11.36
N LYS A 94 -46.85 -25.47 10.89
CA LYS A 94 -48.08 -25.18 10.12
C LYS A 94 -47.98 -25.55 8.63
N CYS A 95 -46.83 -26.02 8.16
CA CYS A 95 -46.66 -26.45 6.77
C CYS A 95 -47.51 -27.70 6.49
N LYS A 96 -48.26 -27.70 5.37
CA LYS A 96 -49.10 -28.84 4.96
C LYS A 96 -48.34 -30.17 4.80
N GLY A 97 -47.04 -30.11 4.54
CA GLY A 97 -46.16 -31.29 4.41
C GLY A 97 -45.37 -31.65 5.67
N PHE A 98 -45.59 -30.97 6.80
CA PHE A 98 -44.73 -31.07 7.99
C PHE A 98 -44.59 -32.51 8.54
N GLY A 99 -45.70 -33.24 8.67
CA GLY A 99 -45.74 -34.61 9.21
C GLY A 99 -45.22 -35.72 8.27
N GLY A 100 -44.77 -35.38 7.05
CA GLY A 100 -44.30 -36.35 6.06
C GLY A 100 -43.25 -35.79 5.08
N CYS A 101 -42.57 -34.70 5.47
CA CYS A 101 -41.65 -33.97 4.61
C CYS A 101 -40.45 -34.84 4.21
N LYS A 102 -40.21 -35.00 2.90
CA LYS A 102 -39.05 -35.72 2.35
C LYS A 102 -38.02 -34.75 1.78
N PRO A 103 -36.73 -35.06 1.88
CA PRO A 103 -35.72 -34.21 1.30
C PRO A 103 -35.76 -34.25 -0.24
N LEU A 104 -35.77 -33.09 -0.88
CA LEU A 104 -35.67 -32.95 -2.35
C LEU A 104 -34.35 -32.30 -2.72
N HIS A 105 -33.69 -32.84 -3.73
CA HIS A 105 -32.46 -32.28 -4.30
C HIS A 105 -32.87 -31.15 -5.27
N ILE A 106 -32.63 -29.89 -4.89
CA ILE A 106 -32.98 -28.72 -5.72
C ILE A 106 -31.69 -28.13 -6.30
N GLN A 107 -31.57 -28.06 -7.62
CA GLN A 107 -30.52 -27.28 -8.27
C GLN A 107 -30.87 -25.79 -8.12
N ARG A 108 -30.02 -25.03 -7.39
CA ARG A 108 -30.22 -23.59 -7.19
C ARG A 108 -29.55 -22.80 -8.31
N THR A 109 -30.32 -21.92 -8.94
CA THR A 109 -29.81 -20.87 -9.83
C THR A 109 -29.63 -19.57 -9.02
N PRO A 110 -28.60 -18.74 -9.28
CA PRO A 110 -28.40 -17.51 -8.52
C PRO A 110 -29.48 -16.48 -8.84
N VAL A 111 -30.00 -15.81 -7.81
CA VAL A 111 -30.91 -14.66 -7.90
C VAL A 111 -30.13 -13.41 -7.45
N PRO A 112 -30.33 -12.23 -8.05
CA PRO A 112 -29.55 -11.03 -7.73
C PRO A 112 -29.90 -10.49 -6.34
N GLU A 113 -28.88 -9.96 -5.64
CA GLU A 113 -29.05 -9.19 -4.41
C GLU A 113 -29.47 -7.76 -4.76
N GLU A 114 -30.60 -7.31 -4.21
CA GLU A 114 -30.96 -5.90 -4.12
C GLU A 114 -30.03 -5.20 -3.12
N GLN A 115 -29.35 -4.14 -3.56
CA GLN A 115 -28.76 -3.13 -2.69
C GLN A 115 -29.50 -1.81 -2.94
N THR A 116 -30.18 -1.30 -1.92
CA THR A 116 -30.68 0.08 -1.88
C THR A 116 -30.01 0.75 -0.70
N GLU A 117 -29.04 1.63 -0.97
CA GLU A 117 -28.82 2.90 -0.25
C GLU A 117 -27.69 3.79 -0.83
N ASP A 118 -26.90 3.35 -1.82
CA ASP A 118 -25.84 4.20 -2.42
C ASP A 118 -26.18 4.80 -3.80
N ILE A 119 -27.39 4.56 -4.33
CA ILE A 119 -27.74 4.91 -5.72
C ILE A 119 -27.81 6.42 -5.97
N GLU A 120 -28.24 7.23 -5.00
CA GLU A 120 -28.36 8.68 -5.22
C GLU A 120 -26.99 9.39 -5.30
N SER A 121 -25.99 8.95 -4.53
CA SER A 121 -24.63 9.52 -4.62
C SER A 121 -23.88 9.03 -5.87
N LEU A 122 -24.15 7.79 -6.31
CA LEU A 122 -23.59 7.21 -7.52
C LEU A 122 -24.18 7.86 -8.78
N GLN A 123 -25.48 8.14 -8.81
CA GLN A 123 -26.13 8.78 -9.96
C GLN A 123 -25.66 10.23 -10.14
N GLU A 124 -25.46 10.98 -9.05
CA GLU A 124 -24.93 12.34 -9.12
C GLU A 124 -23.44 12.39 -9.49
N PHE A 125 -22.69 11.34 -9.16
CA PHE A 125 -21.31 11.11 -9.60
C PHE A 125 -21.22 10.67 -11.08
N MET A 126 -22.08 9.75 -11.52
CA MET A 126 -22.16 9.26 -12.90
C MET A 126 -22.60 10.35 -13.88
N LYS A 127 -23.49 11.26 -13.46
CA LYS A 127 -23.89 12.42 -14.26
C LYS A 127 -22.77 13.45 -14.43
N LYS A 128 -21.84 13.56 -13.46
CA LYS A 128 -20.62 14.38 -13.56
C LYS A 128 -19.56 13.79 -14.50
N LEU A 129 -19.70 12.52 -14.87
CA LEU A 129 -18.83 11.80 -15.80
C LEU A 129 -19.42 11.73 -17.23
N GLY A 130 -20.50 12.46 -17.54
CA GLY A 130 -21.03 12.58 -18.90
C GLY A 130 -21.87 11.38 -19.40
N ILE A 131 -22.18 10.39 -18.57
CA ILE A 131 -22.77 9.11 -19.03
C ILE A 131 -24.30 9.20 -19.16
N VAL A 132 -24.82 9.11 -20.39
CA VAL A 132 -26.25 8.89 -20.69
C VAL A 132 -26.40 7.52 -21.37
N LYS A 133 -27.26 6.66 -20.79
CA LYS A 133 -27.52 5.30 -21.24
C LYS A 133 -28.16 5.29 -22.65
N LYS A 134 -27.59 4.50 -23.58
CA LYS A 134 -28.27 4.00 -24.79
C LYS A 134 -28.03 2.50 -24.93
N ASP A 135 -29.12 1.75 -25.07
CA ASP A 135 -29.24 0.29 -25.23
C ASP A 135 -28.64 -0.17 -26.59
N ASP A 136 -28.20 -1.41 -26.91
CA ASP A 136 -28.41 -2.78 -26.40
C ASP A 136 -27.24 -3.72 -26.87
N ILE A 137 -26.78 -4.59 -25.95
CA ILE A 137 -26.24 -5.98 -26.06
C ILE A 137 -25.45 -6.46 -27.31
N ILE A 138 -24.21 -6.94 -27.09
CA ILE A 138 -23.61 -8.07 -27.84
C ILE A 138 -22.85 -9.03 -26.89
N SER A 139 -23.11 -10.34 -27.00
CA SER A 139 -22.45 -11.41 -26.24
C SER A 139 -21.35 -12.12 -27.04
N VAL A 140 -20.16 -12.33 -26.47
CA VAL A 140 -19.13 -13.23 -27.02
C VAL A 140 -18.61 -14.21 -25.96
N LYS A 141 -18.59 -15.50 -26.30
CA LYS A 141 -18.05 -16.61 -25.49
C LYS A 141 -16.53 -16.72 -25.70
N ILE A 142 -15.75 -16.82 -24.61
CA ILE A 142 -14.34 -17.21 -24.68
C ILE A 142 -14.04 -18.30 -23.64
N ASP A 143 -13.48 -19.40 -24.15
CA ASP A 143 -13.03 -20.59 -23.43
C ASP A 143 -11.86 -20.31 -22.47
N ARG A 144 -11.88 -20.97 -21.30
CA ARG A 144 -10.85 -20.88 -20.25
C ARG A 144 -10.22 -22.26 -20.05
N ASN A 145 -8.92 -22.41 -20.34
CA ASN A 145 -8.08 -23.46 -19.76
C ASN A 145 -6.66 -22.89 -19.51
N VAL A 146 -6.30 -22.60 -18.25
CA VAL A 146 -5.49 -23.41 -17.28
C VAL A 146 -3.98 -23.18 -17.43
N ALA A 147 -3.32 -22.74 -16.34
CA ALA A 147 -2.22 -23.47 -15.69
C ALA A 147 -1.68 -22.73 -14.45
N LYS A 148 -1.65 -23.45 -13.32
CA LYS A 148 -0.91 -23.11 -12.09
C LYS A 148 0.51 -23.68 -12.19
N LEU A 149 1.54 -22.93 -11.84
CA LEU A 149 2.87 -23.48 -11.55
C LEU A 149 3.48 -22.89 -10.27
N LYS A 150 4.17 -23.76 -9.54
CA LYS A 150 4.79 -23.56 -8.23
C LYS A 150 6.20 -22.96 -8.38
N GLU A 151 6.54 -22.01 -7.51
CA GLU A 151 7.83 -21.32 -7.48
C GLU A 151 8.90 -22.05 -6.65
N SER A 152 10.16 -21.86 -7.07
CA SER A 152 11.38 -22.11 -6.29
C SER A 152 12.39 -20.99 -6.57
N PRO A 153 13.25 -20.61 -5.60
CA PRO A 153 13.99 -19.36 -5.65
C PRO A 153 15.17 -19.43 -6.63
N LYS A 154 15.20 -18.52 -7.61
CA LYS A 154 16.24 -18.50 -8.66
C LYS A 154 16.84 -17.11 -8.89
N LYS A 155 18.09 -17.09 -9.36
CA LYS A 155 19.02 -15.95 -9.48
C LYS A 155 18.68 -14.95 -10.60
N PHE A 156 19.19 -13.73 -10.45
CA PHE A 156 19.15 -12.56 -11.34
C PHE A 156 19.84 -12.78 -12.70
N ILE A 157 19.31 -12.19 -13.79
CA ILE A 157 19.95 -12.13 -15.12
C ILE A 157 19.73 -10.73 -15.72
N ALA A 158 20.80 -9.95 -15.90
CA ALA A 158 20.74 -8.61 -16.51
C ALA A 158 20.37 -8.65 -18.01
N PRO A 159 19.82 -7.54 -18.57
CA PRO A 159 19.58 -7.40 -20.01
C PRO A 159 20.87 -7.55 -20.83
N ARG A 160 20.78 -8.18 -22.00
CA ARG A 160 21.94 -8.44 -22.87
C ARG A 160 22.40 -7.17 -23.59
N GLU A 161 23.72 -6.96 -23.72
CA GLU A 161 24.34 -5.79 -24.39
C GLU A 161 23.85 -5.54 -25.84
N ASN A 162 23.38 -6.57 -26.53
CA ASN A 162 22.89 -6.45 -27.91
C ASN A 162 21.59 -5.64 -28.02
N SER A 163 20.73 -5.63 -26.99
CA SER A 163 19.47 -4.87 -26.97
C SER A 163 19.71 -3.35 -26.98
N VAL A 164 20.84 -2.90 -26.44
CA VAL A 164 21.19 -1.47 -26.33
C VAL A 164 21.66 -0.90 -27.68
N LYS A 165 22.28 -1.72 -28.54
CA LYS A 165 22.71 -1.30 -29.89
C LYS A 165 21.55 -1.15 -30.86
N GLU A 166 20.58 -2.07 -30.84
CA GLU A 166 19.38 -1.96 -31.70
C GLU A 166 18.54 -0.71 -31.37
N ILE A 167 18.46 -0.35 -30.09
CA ILE A 167 17.77 0.87 -29.65
C ILE A 167 18.56 2.12 -30.06
N LYS A 168 19.90 2.09 -30.07
CA LYS A 168 20.74 3.21 -30.53
C LYS A 168 20.47 3.62 -31.98
N GLU A 169 20.11 2.67 -32.84
CA GLU A 169 19.81 2.95 -34.25
C GLU A 169 18.41 3.56 -34.43
N SER A 170 17.44 3.24 -33.56
CA SER A 170 16.10 3.89 -33.56
C SER A 170 16.07 5.26 -32.84
N ILE A 171 17.09 5.59 -32.04
CA ILE A 171 17.20 6.81 -31.20
C ILE A 171 17.49 8.12 -31.99
N SER A 172 17.89 8.04 -33.25
CA SER A 172 18.56 9.12 -34.01
C SER A 172 17.74 10.38 -34.37
N LYS A 173 16.60 10.70 -33.72
CA LYS A 173 15.71 11.82 -34.14
C LYS A 173 15.01 12.61 -33.01
N TYR A 174 15.59 12.78 -31.82
CA TYR A 174 15.03 13.76 -30.86
C TYR A 174 15.47 15.18 -31.22
N THR A 175 14.51 16.11 -31.30
CA THR A 175 14.79 17.54 -31.47
C THR A 175 15.05 18.15 -30.09
N GLU A 176 16.26 18.62 -29.86
CA GLU A 176 16.61 19.34 -28.63
C GLU A 176 15.91 20.70 -28.61
N ILE A 177 15.27 21.02 -27.48
CA ILE A 177 14.56 22.27 -27.25
C ILE A 177 14.94 22.85 -25.89
N THR A 178 14.95 24.17 -25.80
CA THR A 178 15.21 24.89 -24.54
C THR A 178 13.91 25.23 -23.82
N GLU A 179 12.86 25.60 -24.56
CA GLU A 179 11.54 25.96 -24.07
C GLU A 179 10.45 25.02 -24.63
N PRO A 180 9.41 24.67 -23.85
CA PRO A 180 8.40 23.70 -24.25
C PRO A 180 7.30 24.26 -25.15
N SER A 181 7.42 25.49 -25.67
CA SER A 181 6.36 26.17 -26.44
C SER A 181 5.90 25.38 -27.66
N CYS A 182 6.80 24.67 -28.34
CA CYS A 182 6.47 23.81 -29.47
C CYS A 182 5.62 22.59 -29.09
N ILE A 183 5.70 22.14 -27.84
CA ILE A 183 4.86 21.06 -27.28
C ILE A 183 3.54 21.66 -26.81
N ILE A 184 3.58 22.76 -26.06
CA ILE A 184 2.41 23.43 -25.48
C ILE A 184 1.43 23.86 -26.56
N ASN A 185 1.91 24.45 -27.65
CA ASN A 185 1.09 25.02 -28.72
C ASN A 185 0.83 24.05 -29.88
N ALA A 186 1.21 22.77 -29.74
CA ALA A 186 1.02 21.80 -30.81
C ALA A 186 -0.49 21.62 -31.15
N PRO A 187 -0.84 21.28 -32.40
CA PRO A 187 -2.20 20.85 -32.73
C PRO A 187 -2.67 19.66 -31.87
N LEU A 188 -3.98 19.55 -31.60
CA LEU A 188 -4.54 18.58 -30.66
C LEU A 188 -4.22 17.13 -31.07
N GLU A 189 -4.29 16.86 -32.37
CA GLU A 189 -4.03 15.59 -33.05
C GLU A 189 -2.56 15.17 -33.07
N THR A 190 -1.65 16.01 -32.55
CA THR A 190 -0.21 15.71 -32.60
C THR A 190 0.17 14.60 -31.63
N HIS A 191 0.93 13.62 -32.12
CA HIS A 191 1.57 12.59 -31.31
C HIS A 191 2.97 13.05 -30.88
N ILE A 192 3.20 13.12 -29.58
CA ILE A 192 4.43 13.67 -29.00
C ILE A 192 5.05 12.67 -28.01
N ILE A 193 6.35 12.43 -28.14
CA ILE A 193 7.18 11.86 -27.07
C ILE A 193 8.20 12.87 -26.58
N LEU A 194 8.20 13.06 -25.27
CA LEU A 194 9.07 13.97 -24.55
C LEU A 194 10.04 13.17 -23.69
N ASN A 195 11.32 13.17 -24.09
CA ASN A 195 12.41 12.69 -23.25
C ASN A 195 12.97 13.87 -22.45
N SER A 196 12.70 13.91 -21.15
CA SER A 196 12.96 15.11 -20.33
C SER A 196 13.77 14.74 -19.09
N GLY A 197 15.01 15.23 -19.01
CA GLY A 197 15.83 15.04 -17.82
C GLY A 197 15.20 15.68 -16.57
N PRO A 198 15.66 15.35 -15.36
CA PRO A 198 15.08 15.89 -14.14
C PRO A 198 15.32 17.39 -14.04
N GLY A 199 14.31 18.12 -13.57
CA GLY A 199 14.41 19.57 -13.43
C GLY A 199 14.28 20.35 -14.75
N THR A 200 13.99 19.68 -15.87
CA THR A 200 13.80 20.32 -17.18
C THR A 200 12.39 20.88 -17.39
N GLY A 201 11.45 20.56 -16.49
CA GLY A 201 10.08 21.05 -16.55
C GLY A 201 9.09 20.09 -17.22
N LYS A 202 9.29 18.76 -17.11
CA LYS A 202 8.34 17.74 -17.61
C LYS A 202 6.90 17.97 -17.14
N THR A 203 6.68 17.95 -15.82
CA THR A 203 5.35 18.16 -15.22
C THR A 203 4.81 19.56 -15.55
N TYR A 204 5.68 20.57 -15.58
CA TYR A 204 5.32 21.91 -16.04
C TYR A 204 4.81 21.91 -17.49
N THR A 205 5.50 21.22 -18.39
CA THR A 205 5.13 21.10 -19.81
C THR A 205 3.77 20.43 -19.98
N ILE A 206 3.52 19.33 -19.24
CA ILE A 206 2.21 18.66 -19.23
C ILE A 206 1.12 19.64 -18.77
N ILE A 207 1.32 20.31 -17.63
CA ILE A 207 0.33 21.25 -17.08
C ILE A 207 0.07 22.42 -18.04
N GLN A 208 1.12 23.04 -18.59
CA GLN A 208 0.96 24.15 -19.53
C GLN A 208 0.27 23.72 -20.82
N ARG A 209 0.54 22.51 -21.31
CA ARG A 209 -0.18 21.94 -22.47
C ARG A 209 -1.67 21.78 -22.17
N LEU A 210 -2.02 21.22 -21.00
CA LEU A 210 -3.42 21.08 -20.59
C LEU A 210 -4.11 22.44 -20.45
N MET A 211 -3.45 23.39 -19.80
CA MET A 211 -3.97 24.76 -19.66
C MET A 211 -4.18 25.41 -21.03
N TYR A 212 -3.27 25.20 -21.99
CA TYR A 212 -3.43 25.70 -23.35
C TYR A 212 -4.64 25.08 -24.06
N ILE A 213 -4.83 23.75 -23.97
CA ILE A 213 -5.98 23.05 -24.56
C ILE A 213 -7.29 23.61 -23.99
N LEU A 214 -7.38 23.72 -22.66
CA LEU A 214 -8.58 24.19 -21.96
C LEU A 214 -8.87 25.67 -22.19
N LYS A 215 -7.85 26.52 -22.16
CA LYS A 215 -8.02 27.98 -22.33
C LYS A 215 -8.49 28.33 -23.73
N ASN A 216 -8.07 27.55 -24.73
CA ASN A 216 -8.44 27.77 -26.13
C ASN A 216 -9.63 26.88 -26.57
N ASP A 217 -10.29 26.19 -25.63
CA ASP A 217 -11.46 25.34 -25.89
C ASP A 217 -11.26 24.34 -27.05
N LEU A 218 -10.09 23.69 -27.08
CA LEU A 218 -9.72 22.80 -28.20
C LEU A 218 -10.45 21.45 -28.16
N CYS A 219 -10.87 21.00 -26.97
CA CYS A 219 -11.75 19.85 -26.78
C CYS A 219 -12.43 19.92 -25.39
N PRO A 220 -13.54 19.20 -25.18
CA PRO A 220 -14.17 19.08 -23.87
C PRO A 220 -13.19 18.56 -22.81
N ALA A 221 -13.29 19.10 -21.60
CA ALA A 221 -12.40 18.72 -20.50
C ALA A 221 -12.55 17.25 -20.09
N GLU A 222 -13.78 16.72 -20.16
CA GLU A 222 -14.09 15.31 -19.86
C GLU A 222 -13.46 14.30 -20.83
N ASP A 223 -13.10 14.74 -22.05
CA ASP A 223 -12.46 13.92 -23.07
C ASP A 223 -10.92 13.87 -22.93
N ILE A 224 -10.37 14.51 -21.90
CA ILE A 224 -8.92 14.59 -21.65
C ILE A 224 -8.54 13.59 -20.54
N TYR A 225 -7.65 12.65 -20.88
CA TYR A 225 -7.21 11.60 -19.96
C TYR A 225 -5.71 11.72 -19.66
N ILE A 226 -5.37 11.65 -18.38
CA ILE A 226 -3.98 11.66 -17.91
C ILE A 226 -3.74 10.47 -16.99
N LEU A 227 -2.77 9.63 -17.35
CA LEU A 227 -2.27 8.54 -16.52
C LEU A 227 -0.95 8.91 -15.86
N CYS A 228 -0.97 8.95 -14.52
CA CYS A 228 0.20 9.17 -13.68
C CYS A 228 0.69 7.86 -13.06
N TYR A 229 1.99 7.70 -12.90
CA TYR A 229 2.53 6.53 -12.20
C TYR A 229 2.27 6.59 -10.68
N THR A 230 2.36 7.78 -10.08
CA THR A 230 2.23 7.96 -8.63
C THR A 230 1.07 8.87 -8.26
N ARG A 231 0.50 8.66 -7.05
CA ARG A 231 -0.51 9.56 -6.48
C ARG A 231 0.02 10.98 -6.24
N SER A 232 1.32 11.13 -5.95
CA SER A 232 1.95 12.45 -5.78
C SER A 232 1.99 13.20 -7.11
N ALA A 233 2.36 12.55 -8.21
CA ALA A 233 2.32 13.17 -9.54
C ALA A 233 0.89 13.62 -9.91
N LYS A 234 -0.11 12.74 -9.70
CA LYS A 234 -1.53 13.09 -9.85
C LYS A 234 -1.90 14.34 -9.06
N LYS A 235 -1.58 14.37 -7.76
CA LYS A 235 -1.96 15.48 -6.87
C LYS A 235 -1.32 16.81 -7.28
N VAL A 236 -0.09 16.79 -7.79
CA VAL A 236 0.59 18.00 -8.31
C VAL A 236 -0.16 18.58 -9.50
N ILE A 237 -0.61 17.76 -10.44
CA ILE A 237 -1.37 18.21 -11.61
C ILE A 237 -2.73 18.76 -11.15
N GLU A 238 -3.47 18.01 -10.33
CA GLU A 238 -4.77 18.45 -9.78
C GLU A 238 -4.66 19.81 -9.09
N THR A 239 -3.72 19.96 -8.16
CA THR A 239 -3.55 21.19 -7.37
C THR A 239 -3.23 22.39 -8.27
N LYS A 240 -2.44 22.19 -9.34
CA LYS A 240 -2.10 23.26 -10.26
C LYS A 240 -3.27 23.67 -11.16
N LEU A 241 -4.09 22.71 -11.59
CA LEU A 241 -5.33 23.02 -12.31
C LEU A 241 -6.36 23.69 -11.40
N GLU A 242 -6.55 23.21 -10.17
CA GLU A 242 -7.42 23.83 -9.17
C GLU A 242 -7.03 25.29 -8.90
N GLN A 243 -5.73 25.56 -8.74
CA GLN A 243 -5.22 26.92 -8.58
C GLN A 243 -5.49 27.77 -9.83
N ALA A 244 -5.22 27.23 -11.03
CA ALA A 244 -5.48 27.96 -12.27
C ALA A 244 -6.97 28.27 -12.50
N ILE A 245 -7.88 27.43 -11.98
CA ILE A 245 -9.33 27.69 -11.97
C ILE A 245 -9.65 28.80 -10.96
N ALA A 246 -9.06 28.76 -9.77
CA ALA A 246 -9.26 29.79 -8.74
C ALA A 246 -8.73 31.17 -9.17
N ASP A 247 -7.69 31.18 -10.01
CA ASP A 247 -7.09 32.39 -10.58
C ASP A 247 -7.75 32.83 -11.90
N ASP A 248 -8.89 32.22 -12.29
CA ASP A 248 -9.63 32.50 -13.54
C ASP A 248 -8.78 32.38 -14.84
N ILE A 249 -7.74 31.54 -14.82
CA ILE A 249 -6.85 31.31 -15.98
C ILE A 249 -7.46 30.29 -16.95
N ILE A 250 -8.19 29.30 -16.43
CA ILE A 250 -8.86 28.22 -17.17
C ILE A 250 -10.30 28.05 -16.66
N PRO A 251 -11.23 27.55 -17.49
CA PRO A 251 -12.65 27.47 -17.11
C PRO A 251 -12.90 26.49 -15.96
N PRO A 252 -13.97 26.68 -15.15
CA PRO A 252 -14.36 25.74 -14.10
C PRO A 252 -14.60 24.30 -14.57
N ALA A 253 -14.97 24.11 -15.85
CA ALA A 253 -15.11 22.81 -16.48
C ALA A 253 -13.81 21.98 -16.49
N ALA A 254 -12.64 22.61 -16.33
CA ALA A 254 -11.36 21.92 -16.21
C ALA A 254 -11.29 20.93 -15.02
N LYS A 255 -12.21 21.04 -14.04
CA LYS A 255 -12.37 20.04 -12.97
C LYS A 255 -12.81 18.66 -13.47
N ASN A 256 -13.34 18.57 -14.70
CA ASN A 256 -13.85 17.34 -15.29
C ASN A 256 -12.77 16.53 -16.01
N ILE A 257 -11.52 17.01 -16.08
CA ILE A 257 -10.41 16.23 -16.64
C ILE A 257 -10.23 14.92 -15.87
N CYS A 258 -10.07 13.82 -16.60
CA CYS A 258 -9.81 12.51 -16.02
C CYS A 258 -8.32 12.32 -15.67
N ILE A 259 -7.96 12.58 -14.40
CA ILE A 259 -6.59 12.40 -13.89
C ILE A 259 -6.55 11.17 -12.96
N LEU A 260 -5.89 10.10 -13.39
CA LEU A 260 -5.87 8.83 -12.68
C LEU A 260 -4.45 8.26 -12.58
N THR A 261 -4.24 7.41 -11.58
CA THR A 261 -3.10 6.48 -11.62
C THR A 261 -3.48 5.24 -12.43
N PHE A 262 -2.50 4.50 -12.96
CA PHE A 262 -2.75 3.24 -13.68
C PHE A 262 -3.65 2.28 -12.91
N ASP A 263 -3.36 2.11 -11.61
CA ASP A 263 -4.11 1.23 -10.71
C ASP A 263 -5.58 1.66 -10.55
N SER A 264 -5.80 2.97 -10.41
CA SER A 264 -7.12 3.55 -10.28
C SER A 264 -7.90 3.43 -11.59
N TYR A 265 -7.26 3.72 -12.73
CA TYR A 265 -7.90 3.61 -14.03
C TYR A 265 -8.35 2.18 -14.34
N ALA A 266 -7.47 1.19 -14.12
CA ALA A 266 -7.85 -0.22 -14.25
C ALA A 266 -9.00 -0.61 -13.31
N THR A 267 -8.97 -0.13 -12.06
CA THR A 267 -10.05 -0.44 -11.10
C THR A 267 -11.38 0.16 -11.54
N TYR A 268 -11.43 1.42 -11.94
CA TYR A 268 -12.66 2.08 -12.37
C TYR A 268 -13.25 1.44 -13.63
N PHE A 269 -12.40 1.16 -14.63
CA PHE A 269 -12.82 0.44 -15.83
C PHE A 269 -13.45 -0.92 -15.50
N LEU A 270 -12.82 -1.71 -14.62
CA LEU A 270 -13.35 -3.03 -14.26
C LEU A 270 -14.67 -2.94 -13.48
N MET A 271 -14.86 -1.91 -12.67
CA MET A 271 -16.13 -1.66 -11.96
C MET A 271 -17.25 -1.38 -12.97
N GLU A 272 -17.00 -0.52 -13.94
CA GLU A 272 -17.94 -0.21 -15.01
C GLU A 272 -18.29 -1.45 -15.85
N MET A 273 -17.29 -2.22 -16.29
CA MET A 273 -17.51 -3.46 -17.04
C MET A 273 -18.28 -4.53 -16.24
N LYS A 274 -18.15 -4.52 -14.91
CA LYS A 274 -18.94 -5.39 -14.02
C LYS A 274 -20.39 -4.93 -13.93
N GLU A 275 -20.64 -3.63 -13.82
CA GLU A 275 -21.99 -3.04 -13.81
C GLU A 275 -22.72 -3.28 -15.13
N GLN A 276 -22.03 -3.19 -16.26
CA GLN A 276 -22.55 -3.53 -17.58
C GLN A 276 -22.75 -5.04 -17.80
N GLY A 277 -22.33 -5.89 -16.85
CA GLY A 277 -22.47 -7.34 -16.91
C GLY A 277 -21.48 -8.05 -17.85
N VAL A 278 -20.51 -7.32 -18.42
CA VAL A 278 -19.43 -7.86 -19.27
C VAL A 278 -18.49 -8.74 -18.44
N ILE A 279 -18.16 -8.29 -17.23
CA ILE A 279 -17.32 -9.03 -16.28
C ILE A 279 -18.19 -9.60 -15.15
N LYS A 280 -18.24 -10.93 -15.07
CA LYS A 280 -18.90 -11.67 -13.97
C LYS A 280 -17.93 -12.06 -12.85
N GLU A 281 -16.65 -11.79 -13.06
CA GLU A 281 -15.57 -12.15 -12.14
C GLU A 281 -15.53 -11.18 -10.96
N ASN A 282 -15.47 -11.69 -9.73
CA ASN A 282 -15.28 -10.85 -8.56
C ASN A 282 -13.78 -10.56 -8.37
N PHE A 283 -13.37 -9.31 -8.60
CA PHE A 283 -12.00 -8.82 -8.45
C PHE A 283 -11.74 -8.06 -7.12
N ASP A 284 -12.66 -8.11 -6.15
CA ASP A 284 -12.52 -7.39 -4.86
C ASP A 284 -11.24 -7.80 -4.11
N LYS A 285 -10.81 -9.06 -4.27
CA LYS A 285 -9.62 -9.63 -3.63
C LYS A 285 -8.35 -9.49 -4.48
N TYR A 286 -8.45 -8.98 -5.70
CA TYR A 286 -7.31 -8.88 -6.61
C TYR A 286 -6.40 -7.73 -6.18
N ASP A 287 -5.10 -7.98 -6.22
CA ASP A 287 -4.11 -6.92 -6.10
C ASP A 287 -4.11 -6.02 -7.35
N TYR A 288 -3.33 -4.93 -7.32
CA TYR A 288 -3.31 -3.98 -8.43
C TYR A 288 -2.80 -4.57 -9.74
N ASN A 289 -1.83 -5.49 -9.70
CA ASN A 289 -1.30 -6.11 -10.92
C ASN A 289 -2.32 -7.09 -11.50
N GLU A 290 -3.02 -7.86 -10.67
CA GLU A 290 -4.11 -8.74 -11.09
C GLU A 290 -5.27 -7.96 -11.72
N ARG A 291 -5.60 -6.78 -11.19
CA ARG A 291 -6.59 -5.88 -11.80
C ARG A 291 -6.13 -5.35 -13.15
N ILE A 292 -4.87 -4.90 -13.26
CA ILE A 292 -4.36 -4.42 -14.56
C ILE A 292 -4.29 -5.56 -15.59
N LYS A 293 -3.93 -6.78 -15.18
CA LYS A 293 -4.04 -7.99 -16.04
C LYS A 293 -5.46 -8.17 -16.58
N LEU A 294 -6.45 -8.01 -15.71
CA LEU A 294 -7.85 -8.15 -16.09
C LEU A 294 -8.28 -7.01 -17.02
N PHE A 295 -7.90 -5.77 -16.74
CA PHE A 295 -8.08 -4.63 -17.64
C PHE A 295 -7.53 -4.94 -19.03
N ASN A 296 -6.25 -5.34 -19.11
CA ASN A 296 -5.58 -5.69 -20.36
C ASN A 296 -6.32 -6.77 -21.16
N LYS A 297 -7.08 -7.65 -20.50
CA LYS A 297 -7.85 -8.70 -21.16
C LYS A 297 -9.16 -8.18 -21.77
N TYR A 298 -9.78 -7.18 -21.17
CA TYR A 298 -11.14 -6.73 -21.52
C TYR A 298 -11.19 -5.46 -22.34
N ILE A 299 -10.14 -4.64 -22.34
CA ILE A 299 -10.13 -3.43 -23.15
C ILE A 299 -10.32 -3.71 -24.64
N SER A 300 -11.11 -2.87 -25.28
CA SER A 300 -11.36 -2.87 -26.72
C SER A 300 -11.16 -1.48 -27.31
N LYS A 301 -11.38 -1.34 -28.62
CA LYS A 301 -11.15 -0.08 -29.32
C LYS A 301 -12.24 0.95 -29.02
N GLU A 302 -13.45 0.47 -28.78
CA GLU A 302 -14.65 1.25 -28.47
C GLU A 302 -14.47 2.06 -27.18
N ASP A 303 -13.71 1.53 -26.20
CA ASP A 303 -13.43 2.19 -24.92
C ASP A 303 -12.63 3.51 -25.05
N PHE A 304 -12.07 3.80 -26.21
CA PHE A 304 -11.20 4.95 -26.46
C PHE A 304 -11.78 5.92 -27.51
N GLU A 305 -13.01 5.74 -27.96
CA GLU A 305 -13.59 6.54 -29.05
C GLU A 305 -13.94 7.98 -28.63
N ASP A 306 -14.33 8.18 -27.37
CA ASP A 306 -14.71 9.49 -26.83
C ASP A 306 -13.51 10.27 -26.25
N ILE A 307 -12.29 9.73 -26.37
CA ILE A 307 -11.08 10.41 -25.88
C ILE A 307 -10.54 11.33 -26.96
N SER A 308 -10.46 12.63 -26.64
CA SER A 308 -9.95 13.67 -27.54
C SER A 308 -8.45 13.95 -27.33
N TYR A 309 -7.91 13.69 -26.13
CA TYR A 309 -6.48 13.86 -25.86
C TYR A 309 -5.99 12.97 -24.71
N PHE A 310 -4.81 12.35 -24.89
CA PHE A 310 -4.26 11.40 -23.91
C PHE A 310 -2.85 11.77 -23.44
N VAL A 311 -2.56 11.65 -22.15
CA VAL A 311 -1.25 11.91 -21.58
C VAL A 311 -0.79 10.74 -20.71
N VAL A 312 0.47 10.32 -20.88
CA VAL A 312 1.12 9.36 -19.99
C VAL A 312 2.39 9.98 -19.42
N ASP A 313 2.46 10.05 -18.09
CA ASP A 313 3.65 10.50 -17.36
C ASP A 313 4.47 9.30 -16.83
N GLU A 314 5.78 9.51 -16.71
CA GLU A 314 6.77 8.54 -16.24
C GLU A 314 6.83 7.24 -17.08
N ILE A 315 6.80 7.35 -18.42
CA ILE A 315 6.82 6.17 -19.31
C ILE A 315 8.05 5.27 -19.11
N GLN A 316 9.13 5.76 -18.52
CA GLN A 316 10.32 4.96 -18.19
C GLN A 316 10.09 3.95 -17.05
N ASP A 317 9.03 4.11 -16.26
CA ASP A 317 8.69 3.22 -15.13
C ASP A 317 7.66 2.15 -15.53
N LEU A 318 7.26 2.12 -16.80
CA LEU A 318 6.34 1.13 -17.33
C LEU A 318 7.06 -0.20 -17.52
N VAL A 319 6.67 -1.15 -16.66
CA VAL A 319 7.09 -2.56 -16.72
C VAL A 319 5.86 -3.46 -16.59
N ASN A 320 5.98 -4.71 -17.04
CA ASN A 320 4.98 -5.76 -16.87
C ASN A 320 3.58 -5.34 -17.35
N GLU A 321 2.60 -5.47 -16.47
CA GLU A 321 1.18 -5.24 -16.76
C GLU A 321 0.87 -3.77 -17.09
N ARG A 322 1.60 -2.82 -16.50
CA ARG A 322 1.46 -1.39 -16.81
C ARG A 322 2.04 -1.06 -18.18
N ALA A 323 3.15 -1.70 -18.56
CA ALA A 323 3.69 -1.59 -19.91
C ALA A 323 2.71 -2.14 -20.94
N GLU A 324 2.19 -3.34 -20.73
CA GLU A 324 1.19 -3.97 -21.60
C GLU A 324 -0.08 -3.11 -21.71
N MET A 325 -0.53 -2.54 -20.60
CA MET A 325 -1.67 -1.60 -20.54
C MET A 325 -1.47 -0.43 -21.49
N VAL A 326 -0.31 0.25 -21.40
CA VAL A 326 -0.02 1.40 -22.27
C VAL A 326 0.14 0.98 -23.73
N LEU A 327 0.78 -0.16 -24.02
CA LEU A 327 0.88 -0.65 -25.40
C LEU A 327 -0.49 -0.90 -26.02
N LYS A 328 -1.42 -1.50 -25.27
CA LYS A 328 -2.78 -1.73 -25.76
C LYS A 328 -3.57 -0.43 -25.90
N ILE A 329 -3.45 0.50 -24.96
CA ILE A 329 -4.05 1.83 -25.09
C ILE A 329 -3.55 2.50 -26.38
N LEU A 330 -2.22 2.55 -26.60
CA LEU A 330 -1.63 3.14 -27.79
C LEU A 330 -2.11 2.50 -29.09
N SER A 331 -2.35 1.19 -29.10
CA SER A 331 -2.87 0.48 -30.28
C SER A 331 -4.34 0.79 -30.60
N ASN A 332 -5.10 1.32 -29.64
CA ASN A 332 -6.54 1.61 -29.77
C ASN A 332 -6.85 3.12 -29.88
N LEU A 333 -5.97 4.01 -29.40
CA LEU A 333 -6.14 5.46 -29.48
C LEU A 333 -6.19 5.95 -30.94
N LYS A 334 -7.13 6.86 -31.21
CA LYS A 334 -7.24 7.61 -32.49
C LYS A 334 -6.92 9.09 -32.36
N CYS A 335 -6.74 9.58 -31.13
CA CYS A 335 -6.51 10.99 -30.82
C CYS A 335 -5.01 11.31 -30.66
N GLY A 336 -4.68 12.61 -30.60
CA GLY A 336 -3.32 13.02 -30.25
C GLY A 336 -2.98 12.67 -28.80
N TYR A 337 -1.68 12.49 -28.55
CA TYR A 337 -1.20 12.12 -27.22
C TYR A 337 0.19 12.67 -26.90
N LEU A 338 0.49 12.78 -25.60
CA LEU A 338 1.79 13.14 -25.05
C LEU A 338 2.32 12.03 -24.13
N LEU A 339 3.43 11.42 -24.53
CA LEU A 339 4.18 10.45 -23.72
C LEU A 339 5.41 11.13 -23.13
N ALA A 340 5.50 11.22 -21.80
CA ALA A 340 6.56 11.94 -21.11
C ALA A 340 7.36 11.03 -20.16
N GLY A 341 8.69 11.13 -20.21
CA GLY A 341 9.57 10.36 -19.32
C GLY A 341 11.04 10.77 -19.36
N ASP A 342 11.87 10.14 -18.52
CA ASP A 342 13.34 10.18 -18.60
C ASP A 342 13.91 8.76 -18.64
N ARG A 343 14.48 8.38 -19.78
CA ARG A 343 15.07 7.06 -19.99
C ARG A 343 16.20 6.75 -19.01
N CYS A 344 16.92 7.76 -18.52
CA CYS A 344 18.00 7.56 -17.56
C CYS A 344 17.50 7.31 -16.12
N GLN A 345 16.20 7.50 -15.85
CA GLN A 345 15.60 7.25 -14.54
C GLN A 345 14.84 5.91 -14.46
N SER A 346 15.01 5.00 -15.42
CA SER A 346 14.46 3.65 -15.28
C SER A 346 15.22 2.88 -14.21
N ILE A 347 14.64 2.82 -13.01
CA ILE A 347 15.17 2.11 -11.83
C ILE A 347 14.17 1.10 -11.25
N TYR A 348 12.99 0.92 -11.86
CA TYR A 348 12.02 -0.11 -11.47
C TYR A 348 12.17 -1.40 -12.29
N ASP A 349 13.23 -1.53 -13.08
CA ASP A 349 13.54 -2.77 -13.81
C ASP A 349 13.70 -3.99 -12.87
N TYR A 350 13.99 -3.78 -11.56
CA TYR A 350 13.98 -4.86 -10.57
C TYR A 350 12.59 -5.46 -10.31
N GLU A 351 11.51 -4.72 -10.57
CA GLU A 351 10.13 -5.24 -10.51
C GLU A 351 9.84 -6.13 -11.72
N ALA A 352 10.70 -6.10 -12.73
CA ALA A 352 10.66 -7.00 -13.86
C ALA A 352 11.43 -8.32 -13.62
N ASP A 353 12.14 -8.46 -12.50
CA ASP A 353 13.01 -9.62 -12.26
C ASP A 353 12.25 -10.86 -11.77
N LYS A 354 11.46 -11.48 -12.67
CA LYS A 354 11.45 -12.94 -13.00
C LYS A 354 10.17 -13.43 -13.69
N ASP A 355 9.06 -12.70 -13.59
CA ASP A 355 7.79 -12.98 -14.30
C ASP A 355 7.42 -11.90 -15.31
N ALA A 356 8.33 -10.95 -15.56
CA ALA A 356 8.10 -9.89 -16.52
C ALA A 356 8.00 -10.44 -17.93
N THR A 357 6.85 -10.20 -18.54
CA THR A 357 6.68 -10.31 -19.99
C THR A 357 7.34 -9.14 -20.72
N ILE A 358 7.54 -7.98 -20.04
CA ILE A 358 7.97 -6.71 -20.64
C ILE A 358 8.79 -5.88 -19.62
N ASP A 359 10.08 -5.68 -19.87
CA ASP A 359 10.92 -4.69 -19.14
C ASP A 359 10.85 -3.31 -19.83
N SER A 360 11.50 -2.27 -19.25
CA SER A 360 11.44 -0.92 -19.83
C SER A 360 12.04 -0.88 -21.25
N VAL A 361 13.08 -1.67 -21.53
CA VAL A 361 13.76 -1.76 -22.82
C VAL A 361 12.82 -2.35 -23.89
N GLU A 362 12.17 -3.46 -23.57
CA GLU A 362 11.18 -4.13 -24.41
C GLU A 362 9.93 -3.28 -24.60
N PHE A 363 9.49 -2.56 -23.57
CA PHE A 363 8.39 -1.59 -23.68
C PHE A 363 8.70 -0.54 -24.75
N TYR A 364 9.86 0.12 -24.69
CA TYR A 364 10.24 1.10 -25.71
C TYR A 364 10.31 0.46 -27.10
N LYS A 365 10.86 -0.75 -27.24
CA LYS A 365 10.92 -1.46 -28.53
C LYS A 365 9.54 -1.72 -29.13
N ARG A 366 8.58 -2.17 -28.32
CA ARG A 366 7.20 -2.41 -28.76
C ARG A 366 6.46 -1.10 -29.04
N ALA A 367 6.61 -0.09 -28.18
CA ALA A 367 5.99 1.21 -28.36
C ALA A 367 6.44 1.88 -29.66
N GLU A 368 7.74 1.82 -29.98
CA GLU A 368 8.29 2.31 -31.25
C GLU A 368 7.63 1.69 -32.49
N SER A 369 7.19 0.43 -32.40
CA SER A 369 6.51 -0.25 -33.49
C SER A 369 5.05 0.21 -33.67
N LEU A 370 4.45 0.79 -32.62
CA LEU A 370 3.09 1.33 -32.61
C LEU A 370 3.05 2.83 -32.94
N PHE A 371 4.18 3.52 -32.82
CA PHE A 371 4.25 4.96 -33.04
C PHE A 371 3.96 5.34 -34.51
N PRO A 372 3.15 6.38 -34.75
CA PRO A 372 2.85 6.83 -36.09
C PRO A 372 4.09 7.50 -36.71
N LYS A 373 4.14 7.52 -38.05
CA LYS A 373 5.30 8.00 -38.80
C LYS A 373 5.62 9.48 -38.57
N ASP A 374 4.62 10.27 -38.23
CA ASP A 374 4.68 11.71 -38.00
C ASP A 374 4.90 12.10 -36.53
N MET A 375 5.17 11.13 -35.66
CA MET A 375 5.41 11.35 -34.24
C MET A 375 6.55 12.34 -33.99
N ARG A 376 6.26 13.39 -33.23
CA ARG A 376 7.22 14.42 -32.85
C ARG A 376 8.00 13.99 -31.61
N ARG A 377 9.31 14.12 -31.66
CA ARG A 377 10.24 13.65 -30.63
C ARG A 377 11.02 14.83 -30.10
N TYR A 378 10.85 15.16 -28.83
CA TYR A 378 11.49 16.31 -28.22
C TYR A 378 12.32 15.94 -27.00
N GLU A 379 13.41 16.66 -26.80
CA GLU A 379 14.23 16.60 -25.60
C GLU A 379 14.45 17.99 -25.02
N ILE A 380 14.02 18.21 -23.77
CA ILE A 380 14.29 19.47 -23.07
C ILE A 380 15.64 19.37 -22.37
N THR A 381 16.58 20.25 -22.72
CA THR A 381 17.98 20.15 -22.27
C THR A 381 18.32 21.05 -21.08
N VAL A 382 17.50 22.06 -20.79
CA VAL A 382 17.77 23.08 -19.75
C VAL A 382 17.25 22.63 -18.39
N ASN A 383 18.17 22.34 -17.45
CA ASN A 383 17.83 22.08 -16.04
C ASN A 383 17.63 23.41 -15.30
N ARG A 384 16.42 23.62 -14.76
CA ARG A 384 16.01 24.83 -14.02
C ARG A 384 15.90 24.61 -12.52
N ARG A 385 16.19 23.38 -12.04
CA ARG A 385 16.00 22.98 -10.64
C ARG A 385 17.28 23.11 -9.82
N GLN A 386 18.41 22.70 -10.39
CA GLN A 386 19.66 22.53 -9.65
C GLN A 386 20.60 23.73 -9.83
N THR A 387 21.54 23.90 -8.89
CA THR A 387 22.70 24.79 -9.09
C THR A 387 23.46 24.43 -10.37
N ALA A 388 24.13 25.41 -10.97
CA ALA A 388 24.83 25.23 -12.25
C ALA A 388 25.85 24.08 -12.22
N GLU A 389 26.54 23.87 -11.10
CA GLU A 389 27.48 22.75 -10.95
C GLU A 389 26.78 21.39 -10.99
N LEU A 390 25.74 21.21 -10.16
CA LEU A 390 24.99 19.95 -10.09
C LEU A 390 24.26 19.67 -11.40
N ALA A 391 23.68 20.69 -12.03
CA ALA A 391 23.04 20.58 -13.34
C ALA A 391 24.03 20.11 -14.41
N LYS A 392 25.25 20.67 -14.44
CA LYS A 392 26.31 20.28 -15.37
C LYS A 392 26.76 18.84 -15.14
N GLU A 393 26.92 18.43 -13.89
CA GLU A 393 27.30 17.06 -13.55
C GLU A 393 26.21 16.04 -13.91
N ALA A 394 24.95 16.36 -13.61
CA ALA A 394 23.80 15.54 -13.98
C ALA A 394 23.66 15.41 -15.50
N ALA A 395 23.84 16.48 -16.26
CA ALA A 395 23.80 16.46 -17.72
C ALA A 395 24.89 15.56 -18.31
N LYS A 396 26.14 15.65 -17.81
CA LYS A 396 27.22 14.75 -18.21
C LYS A 396 26.91 13.29 -17.90
N MET A 397 26.47 13.01 -16.67
CA MET A 397 26.12 11.65 -16.27
C MET A 397 25.00 11.08 -17.14
N ARG A 398 24.01 11.91 -17.49
CA ARG A 398 22.92 11.54 -18.41
C ARG A 398 23.45 11.19 -19.81
N GLN A 399 24.35 12.00 -20.37
CA GLN A 399 24.98 11.71 -21.67
C GLN A 399 25.71 10.37 -21.67
N VAL A 400 26.47 10.07 -20.61
CA VAL A 400 27.17 8.79 -20.44
C VAL A 400 26.17 7.63 -20.34
N LEU A 401 25.09 7.78 -19.55
CA LEU A 401 24.06 6.76 -19.41
C LEU A 401 23.30 6.45 -20.70
N LEU A 402 23.13 7.43 -21.59
CA LEU A 402 22.47 7.24 -22.88
C LEU A 402 23.40 6.64 -23.94
N ASN A 403 24.67 7.05 -23.96
CA ASN A 403 25.51 6.86 -25.13
C ASN A 403 26.65 5.85 -24.94
N ASP A 404 27.13 5.62 -23.71
CA ASP A 404 28.31 4.79 -23.46
C ASP A 404 27.98 3.33 -23.08
N SER A 405 29.01 2.49 -22.98
CA SER A 405 28.91 1.10 -22.51
C SER A 405 28.67 1.04 -21.00
N PHE A 406 28.08 -0.06 -20.51
CA PHE A 406 27.79 -0.21 -19.07
C PHE A 406 29.03 -0.09 -18.18
N VAL A 407 30.19 -0.58 -18.63
CA VAL A 407 31.47 -0.39 -17.92
C VAL A 407 31.78 1.09 -17.72
N LYS A 408 31.73 1.90 -18.79
CA LYS A 408 31.97 3.34 -18.71
C LYS A 408 30.92 4.06 -17.86
N GLN A 409 29.67 3.64 -17.94
CA GLN A 409 28.59 4.18 -17.09
C GLN A 409 28.89 3.97 -15.61
N ASN A 410 29.30 2.75 -15.24
CA ASN A 410 29.64 2.40 -13.86
C ASN A 410 30.93 3.10 -13.39
N GLU A 411 31.94 3.22 -14.25
CA GLU A 411 33.17 3.99 -13.97
C GLU A 411 32.86 5.47 -13.71
N TYR A 412 32.04 6.09 -14.56
CA TYR A 412 31.65 7.49 -14.39
C TYR A 412 30.86 7.69 -13.09
N ALA A 413 29.89 6.82 -12.80
CA ALA A 413 29.14 6.85 -11.55
C ALA A 413 30.08 6.77 -10.33
N LYS A 414 31.02 5.81 -10.33
CA LYS A 414 32.02 5.70 -9.26
C LYS A 414 32.85 6.98 -9.10
N ASN A 415 33.28 7.61 -10.19
CA ASN A 415 34.03 8.86 -10.15
C ASN A 415 33.20 10.01 -9.57
N VAL A 416 31.92 10.12 -9.92
CA VAL A 416 31.00 11.09 -9.31
C VAL A 416 30.86 10.82 -7.81
N SER A 417 30.75 9.56 -7.39
CA SER A 417 30.65 9.23 -5.96
C SER A 417 31.89 9.68 -5.19
N LEU A 418 33.08 9.48 -5.76
CA LEU A 418 34.35 9.94 -5.17
C LEU A 418 34.47 11.47 -5.16
N LYS A 419 33.98 12.16 -6.20
CA LYS A 419 34.00 13.63 -6.29
C LYS A 419 33.25 14.29 -5.14
N TYR A 420 32.10 13.72 -4.74
CA TYR A 420 31.24 14.27 -3.69
C TYR A 420 31.43 13.57 -2.33
N LEU A 421 32.51 12.80 -2.15
CA LEU A 421 32.75 12.05 -0.93
C LEU A 421 32.94 12.96 0.28
N GLY A 422 32.03 12.82 1.24
CA GLY A 422 32.06 13.48 2.53
C GLY A 422 33.26 13.03 3.37
N LYS A 423 33.72 13.92 4.27
CA LYS A 423 34.91 13.69 5.11
C LYS A 423 34.72 12.64 6.20
N THR A 424 33.48 12.23 6.48
CA THR A 424 33.13 11.38 7.62
C THR A 424 32.14 10.29 7.20
N LYS A 425 32.16 9.17 7.92
CA LYS A 425 31.11 8.15 7.83
C LYS A 425 29.77 8.70 8.30
N ILE A 426 28.67 8.16 7.76
CA ILE A 426 27.31 8.57 8.15
C ILE A 426 27.06 8.42 9.65
N GLU A 427 27.61 7.38 10.30
CA GLU A 427 27.45 7.21 11.74
C GLU A 427 28.13 8.32 12.55
N THR A 428 29.28 8.81 12.08
CA THR A 428 30.00 9.91 12.72
C THR A 428 29.28 11.23 12.48
N TYR A 429 28.76 11.44 11.27
CA TYR A 429 27.94 12.59 10.93
C TYR A 429 26.70 12.67 11.84
N ILE A 430 25.92 11.59 11.95
CA ILE A 430 24.72 11.54 12.80
C ILE A 430 25.09 11.72 14.29
N LYS A 431 26.24 11.19 14.73
CA LYS A 431 26.69 11.40 16.11
C LYS A 431 26.97 12.85 16.44
N ALA A 432 27.42 13.63 15.46
CA ALA A 432 27.74 15.05 15.59
C ALA A 432 26.55 15.98 15.29
N LEU A 433 25.39 15.46 14.87
CA LEU A 433 24.18 16.26 14.72
C LEU A 433 23.59 16.58 16.11
N ASP A 434 23.45 17.87 16.38
CA ASP A 434 22.76 18.37 17.58
C ASP A 434 21.27 18.64 17.32
N HIS A 435 20.94 19.06 16.09
CA HIS A 435 19.58 19.42 15.68
C HIS A 435 19.28 18.91 14.27
N ALA A 436 17.99 18.84 13.92
CA ALA A 436 17.59 18.56 12.54
C ALA A 436 18.09 19.66 11.59
N PRO A 437 18.39 19.33 10.32
CA PRO A 437 18.74 20.30 9.30
C PRO A 437 17.68 21.40 9.16
N THR A 438 18.11 22.62 8.84
CA THR A 438 17.23 23.78 8.62
C THR A 438 16.63 23.83 7.22
N VAL A 439 17.23 23.11 6.28
CA VAL A 439 16.79 22.99 4.89
C VAL A 439 16.31 21.58 4.61
N SER A 440 15.46 21.42 3.60
CA SER A 440 14.95 20.09 3.24
C SER A 440 16.11 19.17 2.85
N THR A 441 16.32 18.12 3.63
CA THR A 441 17.49 17.25 3.52
C THR A 441 17.03 15.80 3.41
N ALA A 442 17.55 15.06 2.43
CA ALA A 442 17.32 13.62 2.32
C ALA A 442 18.59 12.81 2.52
N ILE A 443 18.49 11.75 3.33
CA ILE A 443 19.48 10.66 3.36
C ILE A 443 18.93 9.52 2.51
N LEU A 444 19.60 9.25 1.40
CA LEU A 444 19.19 8.25 0.42
C LEU A 444 20.00 6.96 0.58
N CYS A 445 19.29 5.87 0.84
CA CYS A 445 19.84 4.54 1.06
C CYS A 445 19.64 3.64 -0.15
N ARG A 446 20.46 2.59 -0.27
CA ARG A 446 20.30 1.61 -1.35
C ARG A 446 19.09 0.69 -1.11
N ASN A 447 18.87 0.29 0.13
CA ASN A 447 17.81 -0.64 0.52
C ASN A 447 17.10 -0.19 1.81
N ASN A 448 15.96 -0.81 2.10
CA ASN A 448 15.16 -0.46 3.28
C ASN A 448 15.90 -0.75 4.59
N GLY A 449 16.79 -1.75 4.66
CA GLY A 449 17.51 -2.06 5.90
C GLY A 449 18.47 -0.97 6.33
N GLU A 450 19.15 -0.36 5.36
CA GLU A 450 19.96 0.83 5.61
C GLU A 450 19.12 2.02 6.06
N ALA A 451 17.94 2.23 5.46
CA ALA A 451 17.02 3.29 5.87
C ALA A 451 16.52 3.09 7.32
N GLU A 452 16.13 1.86 7.70
CA GLU A 452 15.74 1.52 9.06
C GLU A 452 16.90 1.70 10.05
N TYR A 453 18.11 1.30 9.67
CA TYR A 453 19.30 1.48 10.51
C TYR A 453 19.61 2.96 10.76
N ILE A 454 19.62 3.79 9.71
CA ILE A 454 19.88 5.22 9.83
C ILE A 454 18.78 5.91 10.62
N SER A 455 17.52 5.56 10.38
CA SER A 455 16.40 6.06 11.18
C SER A 455 16.55 5.69 12.66
N SER A 456 16.97 4.47 12.98
CA SER A 456 17.24 4.06 14.36
C SER A 456 18.37 4.86 15.01
N LEU A 457 19.42 5.23 14.28
CA LEU A 457 20.49 6.11 14.78
C LEU A 457 19.98 7.54 15.06
N LEU A 458 19.13 8.07 14.18
CA LEU A 458 18.52 9.39 14.35
C LEU A 458 17.54 9.42 15.53
N CYS A 459 16.73 8.36 15.69
CA CYS A 459 15.84 8.19 16.85
C CYS A 459 16.66 8.19 18.15
N LYS A 460 17.74 7.41 18.21
CA LYS A 460 18.64 7.37 19.37
C LYS A 460 19.24 8.73 19.73
N LYS A 461 19.42 9.60 18.72
CA LYS A 461 19.92 10.96 18.88
C LYS A 461 18.82 11.99 19.14
N GLY A 462 17.55 11.60 19.05
CA GLY A 462 16.42 12.52 19.18
C GLY A 462 16.28 13.50 18.02
N ILE A 463 16.77 13.17 16.82
CA ILE A 463 16.71 14.06 15.66
C ILE A 463 15.38 13.86 14.90
N PRO A 464 14.50 14.88 14.80
CA PRO A 464 13.27 14.81 14.03
C PRO A 464 13.50 14.46 12.57
N HIS A 465 12.87 13.38 12.10
CA HIS A 465 12.98 12.94 10.71
C HIS A 465 11.77 12.11 10.27
N ASN A 466 11.53 12.08 8.96
CA ASN A 466 10.56 11.21 8.32
C ASN A 466 11.26 9.97 7.74
N LEU A 467 10.71 8.79 7.93
CA LEU A 467 11.19 7.55 7.31
C LEU A 467 10.16 7.05 6.28
N ASN A 468 10.56 7.00 5.01
CA ASN A 468 9.67 6.55 3.95
C ASN A 468 9.63 5.01 3.82
N ARG A 469 8.68 4.37 4.52
CA ARG A 469 8.48 2.91 4.56
C ARG A 469 7.65 2.29 3.41
N GLY A 470 7.01 3.09 2.56
CA GLY A 470 6.19 2.61 1.41
C GLY A 470 4.75 2.23 1.78
N VAL A 471 4.15 1.28 1.05
CA VAL A 471 2.69 0.95 1.00
C VAL A 471 2.06 0.56 2.36
N ASN A 472 2.87 0.20 3.36
CA ASN A 472 2.40 -0.15 4.72
C ASN A 472 2.60 0.99 5.74
N ASN A 473 2.78 2.23 5.28
CA ASN A 473 2.89 3.41 6.13
C ASN A 473 1.57 4.19 6.10
N THR A 474 0.52 3.64 6.70
CA THR A 474 -0.71 4.40 6.94
C THR A 474 -0.41 5.48 7.97
N ALA A 475 -0.59 6.76 7.62
CA ALA A 475 -0.47 7.84 8.58
C ALA A 475 -1.49 7.61 9.71
N SER A 476 -1.02 7.44 10.94
CA SER A 476 -1.95 7.36 12.08
C SER A 476 -2.68 8.67 12.26
N LEU A 477 -3.78 8.62 13.01
CA LEU A 477 -4.53 9.81 13.36
C LEU A 477 -3.70 10.71 14.29
N PRO A 478 -3.71 12.03 14.06
CA PRO A 478 -2.97 12.97 14.89
C PRO A 478 -3.50 12.99 16.33
N ARG A 479 -2.60 13.26 17.29
CA ARG A 479 -2.89 13.31 18.73
C ARG A 479 -4.07 14.23 19.11
N TRP A 480 -4.20 15.38 18.44
CA TRP A 480 -5.19 16.39 18.80
C TRP A 480 -6.63 15.87 18.75
N ILE A 481 -6.91 14.85 17.91
CA ILE A 481 -8.24 14.24 17.87
C ILE A 481 -8.54 13.57 19.21
N ALA A 482 -7.63 12.76 19.74
CA ALA A 482 -7.76 12.19 21.07
C ALA A 482 -7.82 13.29 22.13
N ASP A 483 -6.94 14.31 22.09
CA ASP A 483 -6.96 15.44 23.04
C ASP A 483 -8.36 16.06 23.18
N VAL A 484 -9.06 16.24 22.06
CA VAL A 484 -10.41 16.81 22.03
C VAL A 484 -11.50 15.79 22.40
N PHE A 485 -11.42 14.55 21.93
CA PHE A 485 -12.57 13.63 21.90
C PHE A 485 -12.51 12.45 22.88
N TRP A 486 -11.38 12.16 23.53
CA TRP A 486 -11.20 10.91 24.30
C TRP A 486 -12.25 10.72 25.43
N ASP A 487 -12.60 11.79 26.13
CA ASP A 487 -13.58 11.86 27.23
C ASP A 487 -14.94 12.44 26.79
N HIS A 488 -15.14 12.67 25.49
CA HIS A 488 -16.41 13.18 24.98
C HIS A 488 -17.45 12.07 24.88
N CYS A 489 -18.42 12.10 25.79
CA CYS A 489 -19.44 11.04 25.94
C CYS A 489 -20.77 11.34 25.24
N PHE A 490 -20.95 12.54 24.67
CA PHE A 490 -22.20 12.92 24.00
C PHE A 490 -22.18 12.51 22.52
N GLU A 491 -23.37 12.26 21.96
CA GLU A 491 -23.51 11.84 20.56
C GLU A 491 -23.07 12.92 19.57
N ASN A 492 -23.19 14.19 19.97
CA ASN A 492 -22.89 15.35 19.15
C ASN A 492 -21.88 16.26 19.86
N ILE A 493 -21.07 16.98 19.09
CA ILE A 493 -20.23 18.09 19.55
C ILE A 493 -20.61 19.34 18.76
N SER A 494 -20.71 20.50 19.43
CA SER A 494 -20.90 21.77 18.74
C SER A 494 -19.56 22.38 18.34
N LYS A 495 -19.58 23.26 17.35
CA LYS A 495 -18.40 24.02 16.92
C LYS A 495 -17.74 24.78 18.07
N SER A 496 -18.55 25.41 18.92
CA SER A 496 -18.04 26.20 20.06
C SER A 496 -17.32 25.31 21.07
N ASP A 497 -17.90 24.16 21.42
CA ASP A 497 -17.31 23.20 22.36
C ASP A 497 -16.03 22.58 21.79
N PHE A 498 -16.03 22.22 20.50
CA PHE A 498 -14.83 21.77 19.80
C PHE A 498 -13.68 22.79 19.89
N ILE A 499 -13.95 24.07 19.55
CA ILE A 499 -12.93 25.12 19.56
C ILE A 499 -12.40 25.36 20.97
N GLU A 500 -13.27 25.39 21.98
CA GLU A 500 -12.89 25.57 23.37
C GLU A 500 -11.99 24.43 23.86
N ARG A 501 -12.41 23.18 23.63
CA ARG A 501 -11.64 21.98 23.99
C ARG A 501 -10.29 21.94 23.28
N PHE A 502 -10.26 22.27 21.99
CA PHE A 502 -9.02 22.33 21.22
C PHE A 502 -8.05 23.36 21.78
N LYS A 503 -8.51 24.60 22.03
CA LYS A 503 -7.67 25.67 22.58
C LYS A 503 -7.15 25.35 23.98
N PHE A 504 -7.94 24.64 24.79
CA PHE A 504 -7.55 24.28 26.15
C PHE A 504 -6.54 23.13 26.20
N ARG A 505 -6.64 22.15 25.29
CA ARG A 505 -5.92 20.87 25.39
C ARG A 505 -4.81 20.67 24.36
N CYS A 506 -4.92 21.28 23.19
CA CYS A 506 -3.98 21.07 22.09
C CYS A 506 -2.87 22.13 22.14
N SER A 507 -1.62 21.67 22.03
CA SER A 507 -0.44 22.54 21.99
C SER A 507 0.10 22.76 20.56
N CYS A 508 -0.73 22.61 19.53
CA CYS A 508 -0.32 22.75 18.12
C CYS A 508 -0.79 24.07 17.49
N ASP A 509 0.02 24.62 16.58
CA ASP A 509 -0.25 25.89 15.88
C ASP A 509 -1.27 25.77 14.74
N ILE A 510 -2.23 24.84 14.84
CA ILE A 510 -3.23 24.62 13.81
C ILE A 510 -4.48 25.42 14.16
N ASP A 511 -5.03 26.14 13.17
CA ASP A 511 -6.28 26.88 13.36
C ASP A 511 -7.47 25.91 13.54
N PRO A 512 -8.15 25.91 14.71
CA PRO A 512 -9.29 25.03 14.95
C PRO A 512 -10.46 25.31 14.00
N GLU A 513 -10.58 26.51 13.43
CA GLU A 513 -11.62 26.81 12.44
C GLU A 513 -11.42 26.04 11.13
N ILE A 514 -10.17 25.89 10.71
CA ILE A 514 -9.81 25.10 9.52
C ILE A 514 -10.07 23.62 9.79
N LEU A 515 -9.66 23.12 10.96
CA LEU A 515 -9.91 21.73 11.35
C LEU A 515 -11.40 21.41 11.41
N TRP A 516 -12.21 22.31 11.94
CA TRP A 516 -13.66 22.12 12.01
C TRP A 516 -14.29 21.98 10.62
N LYS A 517 -13.95 22.86 9.67
CA LYS A 517 -14.45 22.77 8.28
C LYS A 517 -14.10 21.43 7.64
N HIS A 518 -12.87 20.96 7.86
CA HIS A 518 -12.42 19.67 7.36
C HIS A 518 -13.15 18.51 8.02
N LEU A 519 -13.42 18.57 9.33
CA LEU A 519 -14.22 17.57 10.03
C LEU A 519 -15.65 17.52 9.48
N CYS A 520 -16.33 18.66 9.30
CA CYS A 520 -17.67 18.73 8.69
C CYS A 520 -17.71 18.11 7.29
N LYS A 521 -16.68 18.38 6.48
CA LYS A 521 -16.53 17.80 5.15
C LYS A 521 -16.31 16.29 5.21
N LEU A 522 -15.47 15.83 6.14
CA LEU A 522 -15.17 14.42 6.35
C LEU A 522 -16.42 13.63 6.78
N THR A 523 -17.27 14.24 7.60
CA THR A 523 -18.54 13.65 8.06
C THR A 523 -19.73 13.91 7.14
N ASN A 524 -19.51 14.57 6.00
CA ASN A 524 -20.53 14.97 5.02
C ASN A 524 -21.75 15.63 5.68
N THR A 525 -21.51 16.55 6.61
CA THR A 525 -22.59 17.16 7.40
C THR A 525 -23.12 18.41 6.68
N LYS A 526 -24.46 18.49 6.52
CA LYS A 526 -25.14 19.64 5.90
C LYS A 526 -25.20 20.86 6.82
N ASP A 527 -25.20 20.62 8.13
CA ASP A 527 -25.14 21.61 9.19
C ASP A 527 -23.69 21.71 9.71
N ASP A 528 -23.07 22.88 9.55
CA ASP A 528 -21.68 23.12 9.95
C ASP A 528 -21.55 23.58 11.41
N THR A 529 -22.63 23.53 12.20
CA THR A 529 -22.61 23.92 13.61
C THR A 529 -22.39 22.75 14.57
N ILE A 530 -22.71 21.52 14.14
CA ILE A 530 -22.69 20.31 14.96
C ILE A 530 -22.12 19.12 14.18
N ILE A 531 -21.32 18.27 14.84
CA ILE A 531 -20.85 16.99 14.30
C ILE A 531 -21.31 15.83 15.16
N ASN A 532 -21.86 14.80 14.53
CA ASN A 532 -22.15 13.52 15.18
C ASN A 532 -20.87 12.69 15.32
N VAL A 533 -20.54 12.29 16.55
CA VAL A 533 -19.28 11.63 16.91
C VAL A 533 -19.21 10.20 16.37
N SER A 534 -20.35 9.51 16.26
CA SER A 534 -20.42 8.17 15.64
C SER A 534 -20.11 8.23 14.13
N LYS A 535 -20.64 9.25 13.44
CA LYS A 535 -20.29 9.52 12.03
C LYS A 535 -18.80 9.88 11.90
N LEU A 536 -18.28 10.69 12.80
CA LEU A 536 -16.86 11.05 12.81
C LEU A 536 -15.94 9.84 12.99
N THR A 537 -16.16 9.03 14.01
CA THR A 537 -15.36 7.81 14.26
C THR A 537 -15.41 6.85 13.07
N THR A 538 -16.56 6.74 12.41
CA THR A 538 -16.72 5.93 11.19
C THR A 538 -15.90 6.53 10.04
N ALA A 539 -16.00 7.83 9.79
CA ALA A 539 -15.28 8.50 8.71
C ALA A 539 -13.75 8.45 8.91
N LEU A 540 -13.27 8.62 10.13
CA LEU A 540 -11.85 8.49 10.49
C LEU A 540 -11.33 7.04 10.37
N THR A 541 -12.21 6.04 10.40
CA THR A 541 -11.84 4.62 10.28
C THR A 541 -11.78 4.14 8.82
N VAL A 542 -12.64 4.68 7.96
CA VAL A 542 -12.86 4.24 6.57
C VAL A 542 -12.00 5.03 5.58
N SER A 543 -11.67 6.29 5.89
CA SER A 543 -11.03 7.18 4.92
C SER A 543 -9.50 7.04 4.88
N ASN A 544 -8.97 6.69 3.70
CA ASN A 544 -7.57 6.97 3.34
C ASN A 544 -7.33 8.46 2.98
N ASN A 545 -8.34 9.32 3.21
CA ASN A 545 -8.39 10.71 2.78
C ASN A 545 -8.46 11.65 3.98
N ILE A 546 -7.61 11.44 4.97
CA ILE A 546 -7.45 12.39 6.07
C ILE A 546 -6.79 13.65 5.51
N PRO A 547 -7.37 14.86 5.71
CA PRO A 547 -6.79 16.09 5.19
C PRO A 547 -5.36 16.30 5.71
N ASN A 548 -4.44 16.73 4.84
CA ASN A 548 -3.06 17.00 5.25
C ASN A 548 -2.97 18.07 6.35
N ASP A 549 -3.93 18.99 6.39
CA ASP A 549 -4.03 20.05 7.42
C ASP A 549 -4.28 19.50 8.83
N PHE A 550 -4.65 18.22 8.96
CA PHE A 550 -4.74 17.55 10.26
C PHE A 550 -3.36 17.28 10.88
N TYR A 551 -2.31 17.32 10.07
CA TYR A 551 -0.94 17.03 10.47
C TYR A 551 -0.12 18.31 10.58
N GLY A 552 0.81 18.34 11.53
CA GLY A 552 1.79 19.42 11.65
C GLY A 552 2.77 19.45 10.47
N LYS A 553 3.62 20.48 10.42
CA LYS A 553 4.68 20.58 9.40
C LYS A 553 5.59 19.34 9.45
N PRO A 554 5.85 18.68 8.31
CA PRO A 554 6.74 17.53 8.28
C PRO A 554 8.17 17.94 8.64
N PRO A 555 8.97 17.02 9.21
CA PRO A 555 10.35 17.31 9.55
C PRO A 555 11.19 17.60 8.29
N MET A 556 12.20 18.47 8.44
CA MET A 556 13.10 18.84 7.34
C MET A 556 14.03 17.72 6.89
N LEU A 557 14.23 16.68 7.71
CA LEU A 557 15.04 15.51 7.38
C LEU A 557 14.16 14.34 6.93
N THR A 558 14.47 13.75 5.79
CA THR A 558 13.85 12.53 5.29
C THR A 558 14.90 11.43 5.10
N VAL A 559 14.60 10.21 5.56
CA VAL A 559 15.36 9.00 5.27
C VAL A 559 14.53 8.13 4.33
N SER A 560 15.10 7.77 3.19
CA SER A 560 14.38 7.02 2.16
C SER A 560 15.35 6.16 1.36
N THR A 561 14.83 5.19 0.61
CA THR A 561 15.62 4.60 -0.47
C THR A 561 15.63 5.50 -1.69
N THR A 562 16.68 5.43 -2.50
CA THR A 562 16.76 6.23 -3.74
C THR A 562 15.57 5.97 -4.66
N HIS A 563 15.11 4.72 -4.74
CA HIS A 563 13.91 4.34 -5.49
C HIS A 563 12.67 5.09 -5.03
N ARG A 564 12.42 5.13 -3.72
CA ARG A 564 11.23 5.78 -3.15
C ARG A 564 11.32 7.30 -3.11
N ALA A 565 12.53 7.85 -3.13
CA ALA A 565 12.75 9.28 -3.25
C ALA A 565 12.62 9.79 -4.69
N LYS A 566 12.44 8.90 -5.68
CA LYS A 566 12.15 9.32 -7.06
C LYS A 566 10.87 10.16 -7.09
N GLY A 567 10.90 11.24 -7.85
CA GLY A 567 9.81 12.23 -7.88
C GLY A 567 9.78 13.21 -6.70
N SER A 568 10.54 12.98 -5.63
CA SER A 568 10.74 13.95 -4.55
C SER A 568 11.90 14.91 -4.88
N GLU A 569 11.89 16.08 -4.24
CA GLU A 569 12.92 17.11 -4.38
C GLU A 569 13.36 17.59 -2.99
N PHE A 570 14.65 17.88 -2.83
CA PHE A 570 15.25 18.32 -1.57
C PHE A 570 16.26 19.44 -1.83
N ASP A 571 16.58 20.27 -0.85
CA ASP A 571 17.64 21.27 -0.97
C ASP A 571 19.02 20.59 -0.87
N LYS A 572 19.15 19.64 0.07
CA LYS A 572 20.35 18.82 0.28
C LYS A 572 20.06 17.32 0.16
N VAL A 573 20.96 16.57 -0.46
CA VAL A 573 20.91 15.11 -0.51
C VAL A 573 22.24 14.51 -0.07
N ILE A 574 22.16 13.55 0.85
CA ILE A 574 23.26 12.71 1.31
C ILE A 574 23.00 11.30 0.80
N LEU A 575 23.76 10.86 -0.19
CA LEU A 575 23.68 9.49 -0.72
C LEU A 575 24.61 8.57 0.08
N ILE A 576 24.06 7.48 0.60
CA ILE A 576 24.85 6.44 1.26
C ILE A 576 25.49 5.55 0.21
N GLU A 577 26.81 5.41 0.24
CA GLU A 577 27.54 4.65 -0.77
C GLU A 577 27.07 3.19 -0.86
N SER A 578 26.89 2.74 -2.09
CA SER A 578 26.77 1.32 -2.47
C SER A 578 28.03 0.91 -3.24
N ALA A 579 28.37 -0.38 -3.18
CA ALA A 579 29.48 -0.91 -3.96
C ALA A 579 29.09 -0.90 -5.45
N ILE A 580 29.81 -0.13 -6.26
CA ILE A 580 29.65 -0.11 -7.72
C ILE A 580 30.70 -1.03 -8.33
N ASP A 581 30.24 -2.14 -8.90
CA ASP A 581 31.09 -3.02 -9.71
C ASP A 581 31.26 -2.41 -11.11
N THR A 582 32.44 -1.84 -11.35
CA THR A 582 32.78 -1.22 -12.64
C THR A 582 32.86 -2.23 -13.78
N SER A 583 33.04 -3.52 -13.48
CA SER A 583 33.08 -4.59 -14.48
C SER A 583 31.70 -5.15 -14.84
N SER A 584 30.64 -4.69 -14.16
CA SER A 584 29.28 -5.18 -14.35
C SER A 584 28.76 -4.92 -15.78
N LYS A 585 28.05 -5.92 -16.32
CA LYS A 585 27.31 -5.84 -17.59
C LYS A 585 25.92 -5.21 -17.44
N GLY A 586 25.63 -4.57 -16.32
CA GLY A 586 24.42 -3.78 -16.10
C GLY A 586 24.77 -2.41 -15.50
N ALA A 587 23.84 -1.46 -15.60
CA ALA A 587 24.03 -0.08 -15.15
C ALA A 587 23.05 0.37 -14.05
N GLU A 588 22.46 -0.58 -13.32
CA GLU A 588 21.46 -0.28 -12.27
C GLU A 588 22.03 0.69 -11.22
N GLU A 589 23.20 0.42 -10.65
CA GLU A 589 23.82 1.29 -9.65
C GLU A 589 24.16 2.68 -10.22
N ALA A 590 24.61 2.75 -11.48
CA ALA A 590 24.85 4.04 -12.15
C ALA A 590 23.55 4.84 -12.33
N ARG A 591 22.44 4.20 -12.71
CA ARG A 591 21.12 4.86 -12.81
C ARG A 591 20.58 5.28 -11.45
N ILE A 592 20.72 4.45 -10.41
CA ILE A 592 20.35 4.79 -9.03
C ILE A 592 21.11 6.04 -8.60
N GLN A 593 22.43 6.08 -8.84
CA GLN A 593 23.22 7.25 -8.49
C GLN A 593 22.83 8.50 -9.29
N TYR A 594 22.49 8.36 -10.57
CA TYR A 594 21.95 9.48 -11.37
C TYR A 594 20.62 9.99 -10.80
N VAL A 595 19.73 9.09 -10.37
CA VAL A 595 18.48 9.48 -9.70
C VAL A 595 18.77 10.25 -8.43
N ALA A 596 19.72 9.79 -7.60
CA ALA A 596 20.14 10.49 -6.39
C ALA A 596 20.75 11.88 -6.67
N LEU A 597 21.65 11.98 -7.66
CA LEU A 597 22.32 13.23 -8.07
C LEU A 597 21.34 14.29 -8.58
N THR A 598 20.17 13.88 -9.06
CA THR A 598 19.14 14.76 -9.64
C THR A 598 18.02 15.14 -8.66
N ARG A 599 18.08 14.64 -7.41
CA ARG A 599 17.16 15.01 -6.32
C ARG A 599 17.46 16.35 -5.64
N PRO A 600 18.74 16.75 -5.38
CA PRO A 600 19.04 17.98 -4.67
C PRO A 600 18.95 19.21 -5.56
N LYS A 601 18.42 20.32 -5.02
CA LYS A 601 18.45 21.65 -5.64
C LYS A 601 19.82 22.32 -5.45
N MET A 602 20.41 22.19 -4.25
CA MET A 602 21.59 22.98 -3.87
C MET A 602 22.84 22.13 -3.58
N GLN A 603 22.72 21.08 -2.77
CA GLN A 603 23.88 20.35 -2.24
C GLN A 603 23.74 18.84 -2.39
N PHE A 604 24.82 18.19 -2.85
CA PHE A 604 24.93 16.74 -2.97
C PHE A 604 26.21 16.26 -2.29
N GLU A 605 26.10 15.27 -1.42
CA GLU A 605 27.22 14.62 -0.74
C GLU A 605 27.03 13.10 -0.79
N THR A 606 28.13 12.36 -0.90
CA THR A 606 28.14 10.91 -0.67
C THR A 606 28.81 10.60 0.66
N MET A 607 28.34 9.57 1.38
CA MET A 607 28.95 9.16 2.64
C MET A 607 29.12 7.65 2.71
N SER A 608 30.29 7.24 3.20
CA SER A 608 30.55 5.85 3.54
C SER A 608 29.80 5.43 4.82
N LYS A 609 29.60 4.12 4.96
CA LYS A 609 28.91 3.49 6.10
C LYS A 609 29.71 2.33 6.65
N THR A 610 29.33 1.88 7.84
CA THR A 610 29.81 0.60 8.36
C THR A 610 29.08 -0.55 7.67
N THR A 611 29.81 -1.59 7.27
CA THR A 611 29.22 -2.77 6.64
C THR A 611 28.22 -3.44 7.59
N ARG A 612 26.99 -3.60 7.11
CA ARG A 612 25.92 -4.33 7.78
C ARG A 612 25.19 -5.21 6.79
N TYR A 613 24.60 -6.28 7.30
CA TYR A 613 23.93 -7.29 6.50
C TYR A 613 22.44 -7.30 6.85
N PHE A 614 21.63 -6.99 5.84
CA PHE A 614 20.18 -6.97 5.95
C PHE A 614 19.57 -8.01 5.03
N MET A 615 18.44 -8.57 5.42
CA MET A 615 17.63 -9.43 4.56
C MET A 615 16.15 -9.10 4.76
N ARG A 616 15.35 -9.37 3.72
CA ARG A 616 13.89 -9.35 3.81
C ARG A 616 13.39 -10.76 4.06
N ILE A 617 12.46 -10.89 5.00
CA ILE A 617 11.78 -12.17 5.27
C ILE A 617 10.59 -12.32 4.33
N MET A 618 9.89 -13.47 4.36
CA MET A 618 8.78 -13.75 3.43
C MET A 618 7.65 -12.71 3.46
N SER A 619 7.40 -12.06 4.60
CA SER A 619 6.43 -10.98 4.73
C SER A 619 6.89 -9.65 4.09
N GLY A 620 8.14 -9.58 3.63
CA GLY A 620 8.79 -8.35 3.16
C GLY A 620 9.44 -7.51 4.26
N ARG A 621 9.24 -7.85 5.54
CA ARG A 621 9.84 -7.16 6.69
C ARG A 621 11.36 -7.31 6.70
N VAL A 622 12.06 -6.26 7.12
CA VAL A 622 13.52 -6.23 7.15
C VAL A 622 14.07 -6.75 8.49
N ILE A 623 15.12 -7.56 8.42
CA ILE A 623 15.93 -7.97 9.56
C ILE A 623 17.43 -7.67 9.32
N GLU A 624 18.16 -7.36 10.39
CA GLU A 624 19.64 -7.33 10.41
C GLU A 624 20.15 -8.70 10.88
N THR A 625 21.12 -9.27 10.16
CA THR A 625 21.75 -10.53 10.54
C THR A 625 23.08 -10.31 11.24
N GLY A 626 23.33 -11.06 12.32
CA GLY A 626 24.64 -11.18 12.95
C GLY A 626 25.30 -12.52 12.63
N LEU A 627 26.61 -12.62 12.85
CA LEU A 627 27.36 -13.89 12.76
C LEU A 627 27.46 -14.55 14.13
N HIS A 628 27.13 -15.84 14.22
CA HIS A 628 27.24 -16.59 15.45
C HIS A 628 28.65 -17.22 15.58
N ASN A 629 29.54 -16.56 16.33
CA ASN A 629 30.96 -16.91 16.34
C ASN A 629 31.39 -18.02 17.33
N ILE A 630 30.44 -18.71 17.99
CA ILE A 630 30.78 -19.65 19.09
C ILE A 630 31.39 -20.97 18.58
N TYR A 631 31.19 -21.33 17.30
CA TYR A 631 31.64 -22.64 16.77
C TYR A 631 32.52 -22.55 15.51
N LYS A 632 33.13 -21.40 15.20
CA LYS A 632 33.82 -21.17 13.91
C LYS A 632 32.93 -21.44 12.68
N THR A 633 31.60 -21.45 12.82
CA THR A 633 30.66 -21.58 11.72
C THR A 633 30.23 -20.18 11.25
N LEU A 634 30.09 -19.99 9.94
CA LEU A 634 29.62 -18.73 9.33
C LEU A 634 28.09 -18.55 9.46
N ASN A 635 27.46 -19.18 10.46
CA ASN A 635 26.01 -19.22 10.61
C ASN A 635 25.48 -17.84 11.01
N ARG A 636 24.45 -17.39 10.30
CA ARG A 636 23.76 -16.14 10.57
C ARG A 636 22.62 -16.35 11.55
N TYR A 637 22.39 -15.36 12.40
CA TYR A 637 21.22 -15.29 13.27
C TYR A 637 20.50 -13.95 13.09
N CYS A 638 19.21 -13.93 13.39
CA CYS A 638 18.42 -12.71 13.41
C CYS A 638 18.86 -11.84 14.60
N LYS A 639 19.55 -10.73 14.31
CA LYS A 639 20.09 -9.82 15.32
C LYS A 639 19.11 -8.70 15.64
N CYS A 640 18.48 -8.14 14.61
CA CYS A 640 17.47 -7.09 14.76
C CYS A 640 16.31 -7.28 13.78
N ILE A 641 15.15 -6.73 14.09
CA ILE A 641 13.94 -6.72 13.24
C ILE A 641 13.34 -5.32 13.17
N ALA A 642 12.88 -4.91 11.99
CA ALA A 642 12.20 -3.62 11.83
C ALA A 642 10.82 -3.65 12.51
N VAL A 643 10.50 -2.61 13.27
CA VAL A 643 9.22 -2.43 13.99
C VAL A 643 8.57 -1.09 13.62
N GLY A 644 7.26 -0.98 13.84
CA GLY A 644 6.49 0.21 13.52
C GLY A 644 5.77 0.15 12.18
N LEU A 645 5.40 -1.05 11.75
CA LEU A 645 4.51 -1.27 10.62
C LEU A 645 3.06 -1.40 11.12
N THR A 646 2.09 -1.16 10.23
CA THR A 646 0.67 -1.31 10.54
C THR A 646 0.39 -2.71 11.11
N GLY A 647 -0.27 -2.74 12.27
CA GLY A 647 -0.60 -3.97 12.98
C GLY A 647 0.48 -4.48 13.93
N ASP A 648 1.60 -3.78 14.14
CA ASP A 648 2.65 -4.23 15.08
C ASP A 648 2.23 -4.12 16.56
N ILE A 649 1.29 -3.23 16.88
CA ILE A 649 0.83 -2.94 18.25
C ILE A 649 -0.59 -3.47 18.44
N ASP A 650 -0.88 -4.07 19.61
CA ASP A 650 -2.24 -4.38 20.04
C ASP A 650 -2.91 -3.11 20.56
N VAL A 651 -3.70 -2.43 19.73
CA VAL A 651 -4.36 -1.15 20.08
C VAL A 651 -5.25 -1.27 21.32
N ASN A 652 -5.85 -2.44 21.55
CA ASN A 652 -6.69 -2.67 22.74
C ASN A 652 -5.87 -2.66 24.03
N SER A 653 -4.55 -2.87 23.97
CA SER A 653 -3.69 -2.89 25.15
C SER A 653 -3.58 -1.52 25.84
N PHE A 654 -3.89 -0.42 25.16
CA PHE A 654 -3.92 0.93 25.74
C PHE A 654 -5.11 1.18 26.68
N VAL A 655 -6.15 0.34 26.58
CA VAL A 655 -7.41 0.47 27.32
C VAL A 655 -7.87 -0.87 27.91
N SER A 656 -6.93 -1.78 28.18
CA SER A 656 -7.22 -3.08 28.79
C SER A 656 -6.98 -3.04 30.30
N GLY A 657 -8.02 -3.21 31.11
CA GLY A 657 -7.90 -3.17 32.57
C GLY A 657 -9.14 -2.63 33.26
N ASN A 658 -9.00 -2.25 34.53
CA ASN A 658 -10.03 -1.49 35.22
C ASN A 658 -9.93 0.00 34.85
N PHE A 659 -11.03 0.74 35.03
CA PHE A 659 -11.15 2.13 34.58
C PHE A 659 -10.05 3.04 35.15
N ASP A 660 -9.78 2.97 36.46
CA ASP A 660 -8.76 3.79 37.12
C ASP A 660 -7.35 3.52 36.56
N SER A 661 -7.00 2.25 36.32
CA SER A 661 -5.71 1.87 35.75
C SER A 661 -5.55 2.37 34.31
N ILE A 662 -6.65 2.42 33.55
CA ILE A 662 -6.65 2.93 32.18
C ILE A 662 -6.49 4.45 32.18
N LEU A 663 -7.19 5.16 33.06
CA LEU A 663 -7.02 6.61 33.21
C LEU A 663 -5.57 6.98 33.59
N ASP A 664 -5.01 6.29 34.58
CA ASP A 664 -3.60 6.49 34.98
C ASP A 664 -2.63 6.18 33.83
N LEU A 665 -2.90 5.15 33.02
CA LEU A 665 -2.11 4.84 31.84
C LEU A 665 -2.22 5.93 30.75
N GLN A 666 -3.43 6.35 30.41
CA GLN A 666 -3.67 7.39 29.39
C GLN A 666 -3.02 8.71 29.82
N GLN A 667 -3.19 9.11 31.08
CA GLN A 667 -2.53 10.28 31.65
C GLN A 667 -1.00 10.16 31.60
N TYR A 668 -0.46 8.99 31.94
CA TYR A 668 0.97 8.74 31.83
C TYR A 668 1.48 8.91 30.40
N ILE A 669 0.77 8.38 29.39
CA ILE A 669 1.14 8.53 27.98
C ILE A 669 1.14 10.01 27.57
N ILE A 670 0.13 10.77 27.99
CA ILE A 670 -0.04 12.19 27.65
C ILE A 670 1.09 13.06 28.22
N GLU A 671 1.45 12.83 29.49
CA GLU A 671 2.33 13.71 30.26
C GLU A 671 3.81 13.30 30.20
N ASN A 672 4.10 12.00 30.11
CA ASN A 672 5.45 11.48 30.35
C ASN A 672 6.14 10.91 29.11
N VAL A 673 5.38 10.51 28.09
CA VAL A 673 5.92 9.94 26.85
C VAL A 673 6.22 11.08 25.87
N LYS A 674 7.41 11.08 25.29
CA LYS A 674 7.86 12.07 24.32
C LYS A 674 8.36 11.41 23.04
N LEU A 675 8.41 12.20 21.97
CA LEU A 675 8.95 11.77 20.70
C LEU A 675 10.41 11.31 20.88
N TYR A 676 10.74 10.13 20.35
CA TYR A 676 12.03 9.46 20.43
C TYR A 676 12.43 8.96 21.83
N ASP A 677 11.54 8.95 22.81
CA ASP A 677 11.79 8.22 24.05
C ASP A 677 12.07 6.74 23.74
N GLU A 678 13.06 6.18 24.42
CA GLU A 678 13.44 4.78 24.27
C GLU A 678 12.44 3.86 24.97
N LEU A 679 12.07 2.80 24.27
CA LEU A 679 11.16 1.75 24.71
C LEU A 679 11.88 0.41 24.69
N SER A 680 11.47 -0.49 25.59
CA SER A 680 11.78 -1.91 25.47
C SER A 680 10.51 -2.73 25.40
N ALA A 681 10.59 -3.95 24.87
CA ALA A 681 9.45 -4.86 24.85
C ALA A 681 9.83 -6.19 25.50
N LYS A 682 9.22 -6.52 26.63
CA LYS A 682 9.58 -7.70 27.44
C LYS A 682 8.55 -8.79 27.27
N ARG A 683 9.00 -10.02 27.01
CA ARG A 683 8.09 -11.16 26.86
C ARG A 683 7.52 -11.57 28.21
N SER A 684 6.22 -11.42 28.37
CA SER A 684 5.47 -11.83 29.54
C SER A 684 5.42 -13.35 29.64
N PRO A 685 5.86 -13.96 30.76
CA PRO A 685 5.77 -15.42 30.94
C PRO A 685 4.32 -15.91 31.08
N VAL A 686 3.40 -15.02 31.47
CA VAL A 686 1.98 -15.36 31.68
C VAL A 686 1.22 -15.32 30.36
N THR A 687 1.32 -14.21 29.62
CA THR A 687 0.52 -14.02 28.40
C THR A 687 1.24 -14.48 27.14
N GLY A 688 2.56 -14.67 27.21
CA GLY A 688 3.42 -14.95 26.06
C GLY A 688 3.62 -13.76 25.11
N ARG A 689 2.99 -12.60 25.39
CA ARG A 689 3.07 -11.37 24.60
C ARG A 689 4.27 -10.52 25.02
N TYR A 690 4.70 -9.62 24.14
CA TYR A 690 5.71 -8.61 24.51
C TYR A 690 5.02 -7.35 25.01
N GLU A 691 5.22 -7.03 26.28
CA GLU A 691 4.74 -5.82 26.94
C GLU A 691 5.71 -4.68 26.62
N ILE A 692 5.19 -3.59 26.04
CA ILE A 692 5.95 -2.39 25.68
C ILE A 692 6.12 -1.55 26.94
N CYS A 693 7.35 -1.26 27.30
CA CYS A 693 7.71 -0.55 28.52
C CYS A 693 8.41 0.78 28.21
N HIS A 694 7.95 1.85 28.84
CA HIS A 694 8.60 3.15 28.88
C HIS A 694 9.07 3.44 30.30
N LYS A 695 10.38 3.70 30.49
CA LYS A 695 11.00 3.91 31.82
C LYS A 695 10.61 2.86 32.87
N GLY A 696 10.46 1.60 32.43
CA GLY A 696 10.07 0.46 33.27
C GLY A 696 8.57 0.28 33.49
N ARG A 697 7.72 1.24 33.09
CA ARG A 697 6.26 1.13 33.16
C ARG A 697 5.70 0.51 31.87
N CYS A 698 4.85 -0.50 32.00
CA CYS A 698 4.12 -1.07 30.87
C CYS A 698 3.10 -0.06 30.34
N ILE A 699 3.15 0.23 29.04
CA ILE A 699 2.27 1.19 28.38
C ILE A 699 1.47 0.60 27.20
N GLY A 700 1.64 -0.68 26.93
CA GLY A 700 0.95 -1.39 25.85
C GLY A 700 1.60 -2.74 25.57
N SER A 701 1.22 -3.38 24.46
CA SER A 701 1.82 -4.66 24.04
C SER A 701 1.92 -4.78 22.53
N LEU A 702 2.90 -5.55 22.06
CA LEU A 702 2.99 -5.95 20.66
C LEU A 702 1.86 -6.93 20.31
N SER A 703 1.40 -6.84 19.07
CA SER A 703 0.32 -7.67 18.54
C SER A 703 0.74 -9.14 18.37
N LYS A 704 -0.24 -10.02 18.14
CA LYS A 704 0.03 -11.44 17.84
C LYS A 704 0.73 -11.58 16.48
N GLU A 705 0.38 -10.69 15.55
CA GLU A 705 0.94 -10.59 14.22
C GLU A 705 2.44 -10.26 14.30
N MET A 706 2.82 -9.28 15.13
CA MET A 706 4.23 -8.94 15.34
C MET A 706 5.02 -10.10 15.97
N ILE A 707 4.43 -10.85 16.90
CA ILE A 707 5.08 -12.03 17.48
C ILE A 707 5.36 -13.09 16.41
N ALA A 708 4.41 -13.31 15.49
CA ALA A 708 4.60 -14.23 14.36
C ALA A 708 5.70 -13.74 13.42
N GLU A 709 5.81 -12.44 13.19
CA GLU A 709 6.88 -11.83 12.39
C GLU A 709 8.27 -12.00 13.05
N ILE A 710 8.37 -11.89 14.38
CA ILE A 710 9.60 -12.17 15.12
C ILE A 710 10.00 -13.64 14.96
N ASP A 711 9.06 -14.57 15.17
CA ASP A 711 9.31 -16.01 14.99
C ASP A 711 9.75 -16.32 13.55
N LEU A 712 9.09 -15.75 12.55
CA LEU A 712 9.45 -15.89 11.14
C LEU A 712 10.86 -15.34 10.87
N GLY A 713 11.21 -14.18 11.43
CA GLY A 713 12.54 -13.58 11.31
C GLY A 713 13.64 -14.47 11.88
N VAL A 714 13.42 -15.04 13.07
CA VAL A 714 14.37 -15.98 13.69
C VAL A 714 14.51 -17.25 12.83
N ARG A 715 13.40 -17.83 12.36
CA ARG A 715 13.39 -19.04 11.54
C ARG A 715 13.97 -18.86 10.13
N SER A 716 14.02 -17.63 9.64
CA SER A 716 14.58 -17.29 8.32
C SER A 716 16.12 -17.25 8.30
N THR A 717 16.77 -17.44 9.45
CA THR A 717 18.24 -17.45 9.57
C THR A 717 18.79 -18.84 9.88
N ASP A 718 20.11 -19.03 9.66
CA ASP A 718 20.76 -20.35 9.80
C ASP A 718 20.65 -20.90 11.23
N TYR A 719 20.69 -20.00 12.22
CA TYR A 719 20.62 -20.36 13.62
C TYR A 719 19.25 -20.02 14.24
N LYS A 720 18.51 -21.06 14.64
CA LYS A 720 17.16 -20.95 15.17
C LYS A 720 17.17 -20.85 16.69
N TYR A 721 17.19 -19.63 17.21
CA TYR A 721 16.91 -19.38 18.63
C TYR A 721 15.43 -19.63 18.95
N ASN A 722 15.11 -19.78 20.24
CA ASN A 722 13.75 -19.56 20.71
C ASN A 722 13.38 -18.08 20.55
N LEU A 723 12.10 -17.75 20.71
CA LEU A 723 11.65 -16.36 20.76
C LEU A 723 12.48 -15.55 21.79
N PRO A 724 12.89 -14.31 21.44
CA PRO A 724 13.71 -13.49 22.32
C PRO A 724 12.99 -13.17 23.63
N LYS A 725 13.74 -12.98 24.71
CA LYS A 725 13.21 -12.56 26.00
C LYS A 725 12.78 -11.09 25.99
N GLU A 726 13.57 -10.26 25.31
CA GLU A 726 13.39 -8.82 25.28
C GLU A 726 13.78 -8.26 23.92
N LEU A 727 13.14 -7.14 23.57
CA LEU A 727 13.46 -6.30 22.43
C LEU A 727 13.92 -4.94 22.95
N GLU A 728 15.06 -4.45 22.43
CA GLU A 728 15.61 -3.11 22.72
C GLU A 728 15.68 -2.26 21.44
N ASN A 729 16.00 -0.97 21.54
CA ASN A 729 16.04 -0.02 20.42
C ASN A 729 14.67 0.18 19.73
N LEU A 730 13.60 0.16 20.51
CA LEU A 730 12.31 0.69 20.09
C LEU A 730 12.24 2.16 20.52
N TYR A 731 11.63 3.00 19.71
CA TYR A 731 11.51 4.43 19.98
C TYR A 731 10.08 4.86 19.72
N VAL A 732 9.60 5.82 20.50
CA VAL A 732 8.32 6.49 20.22
C VAL A 732 8.47 7.33 18.96
N SER A 733 7.69 7.05 17.92
CA SER A 733 7.64 7.91 16.71
C SER A 733 6.46 8.89 16.71
N GLY A 734 5.53 8.75 17.65
CA GLY A 734 4.43 9.67 17.84
C GLY A 734 3.49 9.20 18.94
N ILE A 735 2.77 10.16 19.53
CA ILE A 735 1.54 9.89 20.29
C ILE A 735 0.39 10.09 19.31
N THR A 736 -0.51 9.13 19.23
CA THR A 736 -1.52 9.06 18.19
C THR A 736 -2.91 8.91 18.76
N THR A 737 -3.89 9.17 17.91
CA THR A 737 -5.28 8.81 18.19
C THR A 737 -5.55 7.42 17.66
N GLU A 738 -6.14 6.56 18.48
CA GLU A 738 -6.54 5.23 18.10
C GLU A 738 -8.07 5.10 18.15
N ILE A 739 -8.65 4.49 17.11
CA ILE A 739 -10.09 4.19 17.07
C ILE A 739 -10.29 2.70 17.27
N LEU A 740 -10.96 2.36 18.37
CA LEU A 740 -11.25 0.99 18.77
C LEU A 740 -12.36 0.40 17.89
N LYS A 741 -11.99 -0.60 17.08
CA LYS A 741 -12.92 -1.29 16.17
C LYS A 741 -13.57 -2.53 16.81
N GLN A 742 -12.87 -3.17 17.73
CA GLN A 742 -13.29 -4.40 18.40
C GLN A 742 -12.93 -4.29 19.88
N PHE A 743 -13.91 -4.54 20.74
CA PHE A 743 -13.71 -4.47 22.19
C PHE A 743 -13.46 -5.87 22.74
N ASN A 744 -12.36 -6.02 23.47
CA ASN A 744 -12.18 -7.19 24.34
C ASN A 744 -13.10 -7.03 25.57
N THR A 745 -13.35 -8.13 26.30
CA THR A 745 -14.16 -8.12 27.54
C THR A 745 -13.65 -7.18 28.63
N ASN A 746 -12.41 -6.69 28.49
CA ASN A 746 -11.70 -5.92 29.51
C ASN A 746 -11.61 -4.42 29.17
N VAL A 747 -12.39 -3.93 28.20
CA VAL A 747 -12.46 -2.49 27.85
C VAL A 747 -13.67 -1.86 28.55
N PRO A 748 -13.52 -0.78 29.34
CA PRO A 748 -14.65 -0.10 30.01
C PRO A 748 -15.69 0.49 29.05
N ILE A 749 -16.94 0.60 29.49
CA ILE A 749 -18.10 1.06 28.69
C ILE A 749 -17.90 2.50 28.17
N GLU A 750 -17.21 3.35 28.93
CA GLU A 750 -16.91 4.73 28.58
C GLU A 750 -16.08 4.80 27.28
N TYR A 751 -15.02 3.99 27.20
CA TYR A 751 -14.20 3.85 26.00
C TYR A 751 -14.91 3.09 24.87
N GLN A 752 -15.88 2.23 25.20
CA GLN A 752 -16.74 1.62 24.18
C GLN A 752 -17.67 2.64 23.50
N LYS A 753 -18.08 3.70 24.22
CA LYS A 753 -18.93 4.78 23.70
C LYS A 753 -18.15 5.77 22.85
N SER A 754 -17.04 6.31 23.35
CA SER A 754 -16.24 7.27 22.58
C SER A 754 -15.47 6.60 21.44
N LYS A 755 -15.06 5.34 21.63
CA LYS A 755 -14.18 4.54 20.74
C LYS A 755 -12.81 5.15 20.49
N ILE A 756 -12.49 6.29 21.12
CA ILE A 756 -11.29 7.08 20.87
C ILE A 756 -10.40 6.99 22.12
N CYS A 757 -9.14 6.66 21.94
CA CYS A 757 -8.13 6.71 23.00
C CYS A 757 -6.78 7.20 22.47
N PHE A 758 -5.89 7.54 23.39
CA PHE A 758 -4.48 7.77 23.08
C PHE A 758 -3.78 6.44 22.87
N GLY A 759 -2.98 6.39 21.82
CA GLY A 759 -2.01 5.34 21.58
C GLY A 759 -0.62 5.92 21.34
N ILE A 760 0.29 5.01 21.02
CA ILE A 760 1.64 5.36 20.59
C ILE A 760 1.94 4.69 19.25
N GLN A 761 2.74 5.37 18.45
CA GLN A 761 3.47 4.73 17.38
C GLN A 761 4.89 4.41 17.84
N ILE A 762 5.37 3.25 17.44
CA ILE A 762 6.74 2.83 17.64
C ILE A 762 7.49 2.84 16.31
N THR A 763 8.80 3.00 16.38
CA THR A 763 9.71 2.82 15.26
C THR A 763 11.02 2.23 15.76
N GLY A 764 11.77 1.58 14.88
CA GLY A 764 13.15 1.21 15.15
C GLY A 764 13.57 -0.08 14.48
N LEU A 765 14.86 -0.34 14.57
CA LEU A 765 15.45 -1.63 14.23
C LEU A 765 15.70 -2.38 15.55
N ALA A 766 14.64 -3.02 16.04
CA ALA A 766 14.58 -3.60 17.37
C ALA A 766 15.61 -4.73 17.51
N ARG A 767 16.49 -4.62 18.49
CA ARG A 767 17.52 -5.62 18.79
C ARG A 767 16.89 -6.78 19.56
N LEU A 768 17.12 -8.01 19.09
CA LEU A 768 16.62 -9.22 19.74
C LEU A 768 17.57 -9.66 20.85
N ILE A 769 17.08 -9.76 22.08
CA ILE A 769 17.84 -10.29 23.22
C ILE A 769 17.31 -11.69 23.54
N PHE A 770 18.16 -12.68 23.27
CA PHE A 770 17.88 -14.08 23.59
C PHE A 770 18.40 -14.42 24.99
N GLU A 771 17.76 -15.40 25.63
CA GLU A 771 18.30 -15.96 26.87
C GLU A 771 19.63 -16.64 26.59
N LYS A 772 20.64 -16.35 27.43
CA LYS A 772 21.86 -17.13 27.44
C LYS A 772 21.48 -18.54 27.90
N LYS A 773 21.71 -19.53 27.03
CA LYS A 773 21.64 -20.94 27.41
C LYS A 773 22.75 -21.29 28.40
#